data_AF-A0A9Q1HNA0-F1
#
_entry.id   AF-A0A9Q1HNA0-F1
#
_cell.length_a   1.000
_cell.length_b   1.000
_cell.length_c   1.000
_cell.angle_alpha   90.00
_cell.angle_beta   90.00
_cell.angle_gamma   90.00
#
_symmetry.space_group_name_H-M   'P 1'
#
loop_
_entity.id
_entity.type
_entity.pdbx_description
1 polymer ?
#
loop_
_entity_poly.entity_id
_entity_poly.type
_entity_poly.pdbx_seq_one_letter_code
_entity_poly.pdbx_strand_id
1 'polypeptide(L)'
;MSFLGGLFGPVCEIDVILNDAETRKMAELKTEEGKMEKHFLFYDGESVSGKVNLTVKQSGKRLEHQGIRIEFVGQIELFSDKSNTHEFVNLVKELALPGELTHDRSYDFEFMQVEKPYESYVGANVRLRYFLKVTIVRRLSDLVKEYDLIVHQLATYPDVNNSIKMEVGIEDCLHIEFEYNKSKYHLKDVIVGKIYFLLVRIKIQHMELQLIKKEMTGIGPSTTTETETVAKYEIMDGAPVKGESIPIRLFLAGYDLTATMRDVNKKFSVRYFLNLVLVDEEDRRYFKQQEIVLWRKAPEKLRKRNFHQRYEPSEPRPNLPGEEPEIRKVSSNSSSRPPDTSLFIPLDIKSDATNDGTIGVELTQPLDKGELLKVLNRFYKRREMQRLADEHGLDARLFHQAFISFRKYVMEIGTMSADLHIILNDICCGAGHVDDMFPYFMRHAKQIFPMLDCMDDLRKISDLRVPADWYPEARAMQRKIIFHAGPTNSGKTYHAIQRYLAAKSAVYCGPLKLLAHEIFEKSNHAGVPCDLVTGEERTFVDPEGRPAGHLACTIEMCNVTMPFEVAVIDEIQMIRDLSRGWAWTRALLGLCAEEIHVCGETAAIDFITELLYTTGEEVEVHHYKRLTPFSVLDQAVETLDNLRPGDCIVCFSKNDIYSLSRQIEGRGQECAVIYGSLPPGTKLSQAKKFNDPEDPCKIMIATDAIGMGLNLSIKRIIFNSLKKPNLNEKERRRWKSSARRRPCRSPDGQAASEILSQTIKPIEAAGLHPTADQIEMFAYHLPDATLSNLIDIFVSLSQVDGMYFVCNIDDFKFLADMIQHVPLNLRFRYVFCTAPINRRQPFVCTSFLKFARQFSRDEPLTFRWVCRHINWPVAVPRNIKDLVHLEAVHDVLDLYLWLSYRFMDMFPDADLIREAQKELDDMIQAGVRNITALIRASDRQIGAPAPSEPEAPRPQAFRKGRGSKSLGPKAADSLSSRLLQDGRLTHDLLQRLQMEWLEQQRPGGKAENDETSTSQSKKKKK
;
A
#
# COMPACT_ATOMS: atom_id res chain seq x y z
N MET A 1 0.93 -60.93 57.06
CA MET A 1 2.01 -59.93 57.07
C MET A 1 1.47 -58.57 56.60
N SER A 2 0.63 -57.92 57.42
CA SER A 2 -0.05 -56.66 57.04
C SER A 2 0.21 -55.53 58.04
N PHE A 3 1.45 -55.40 58.52
CA PHE A 3 1.84 -54.38 59.51
C PHE A 3 3.03 -53.50 59.10
N LEU A 4 3.50 -53.59 57.83
CA LEU A 4 4.66 -52.83 57.33
C LEU A 4 4.37 -51.92 56.12
N GLY A 5 3.13 -51.85 55.63
CA GLY A 5 2.76 -51.06 54.45
C GLY A 5 2.44 -49.57 54.70
N GLY A 6 2.41 -49.11 55.95
CA GLY A 6 1.96 -47.75 56.31
C GLY A 6 3.06 -46.68 56.45
N LEU A 7 4.34 -47.03 56.28
CA LEU A 7 5.47 -46.16 56.66
C LEU A 7 6.11 -45.35 55.53
N PHE A 8 5.69 -45.52 54.27
CA PHE A 8 6.31 -44.86 53.10
C PHE A 8 5.33 -44.01 52.26
N GLY A 9 4.26 -43.49 52.87
CA GLY A 9 3.43 -42.46 52.22
C GLY A 9 4.17 -41.11 52.14
N PRO A 10 3.98 -40.30 51.09
CA PRO A 10 4.60 -38.98 51.01
C PRO A 10 4.21 -38.14 52.23
N VAL A 11 5.21 -37.52 52.87
CA VAL A 11 5.05 -36.71 54.10
C VAL A 11 4.13 -35.50 53.85
N CYS A 12 4.13 -35.01 52.62
CA CYS A 12 3.30 -33.91 52.14
C CYS A 12 2.79 -34.24 50.74
N GLU A 13 1.51 -34.00 50.50
CA GLU A 13 0.90 -34.03 49.17
C GLU A 13 0.86 -32.63 48.60
N ILE A 14 1.28 -32.49 47.34
CA ILE A 14 1.31 -31.23 46.61
C ILE A 14 0.17 -31.28 45.60
N ASP A 15 -0.72 -30.29 45.65
CA ASP A 15 -1.75 -30.07 44.64
C ASP A 15 -1.71 -28.67 44.05
N VAL A 16 -2.01 -28.53 42.75
CA VAL A 16 -2.01 -27.24 42.04
C VAL A 16 -3.38 -27.02 41.42
N ILE A 17 -4.05 -25.96 41.87
CA ILE A 17 -5.38 -25.57 41.39
C ILE A 17 -5.26 -24.25 40.66
N LEU A 18 -5.57 -24.22 39.35
CA LEU A 18 -5.62 -22.99 38.57
C LEU A 18 -6.84 -22.15 38.97
N ASN A 19 -6.69 -20.82 38.98
CA ASN A 19 -7.76 -19.91 39.40
C ASN A 19 -9.03 -20.02 38.54
N ASP A 20 -8.89 -20.41 37.27
CA ASP A 20 -9.98 -20.55 36.30
C ASP A 20 -10.27 -22.01 35.90
N ALA A 21 -9.84 -22.98 36.71
CA ALA A 21 -9.93 -24.41 36.42
C ALA A 21 -11.33 -24.90 35.97
N GLU A 22 -12.41 -24.36 36.55
CA GLU A 22 -13.79 -24.76 36.21
C GLU A 22 -14.25 -24.28 34.82
N THR A 23 -13.67 -23.17 34.32
CA THR A 23 -14.09 -22.54 33.06
C THR A 23 -13.07 -22.69 31.94
N ARG A 24 -11.84 -23.06 32.26
CA ARG A 24 -10.74 -23.19 31.31
C ARG A 24 -10.94 -24.41 30.41
N LYS A 25 -10.65 -24.22 29.13
CA LYS A 25 -10.73 -25.31 28.13
C LYS A 25 -9.60 -26.31 28.36
N MET A 26 -9.88 -27.57 28.08
CA MET A 26 -8.87 -28.62 27.99
C MET A 26 -8.66 -29.02 26.53
N ALA A 27 -7.43 -29.38 26.19
CA ALA A 27 -7.07 -29.96 24.91
C ALA A 27 -6.62 -31.41 25.11
N GLU A 28 -6.74 -32.21 24.05
CA GLU A 28 -6.26 -33.59 24.03
C GLU A 28 -4.89 -33.63 23.33
N LEU A 29 -3.93 -34.33 23.92
CA LEU A 29 -2.61 -34.58 23.34
C LEU A 29 -2.28 -36.07 23.43
N LYS A 30 -1.75 -36.64 22.35
CA LYS A 30 -1.29 -38.02 22.32
C LYS A 30 0.05 -38.13 23.04
N THR A 31 0.14 -39.03 24.00
CA THR A 31 1.37 -39.32 24.74
C THR A 31 2.32 -40.23 23.93
N GLU A 32 3.56 -40.37 24.41
CA GLU A 32 4.56 -41.29 23.84
C GLU A 32 4.06 -42.74 23.76
N GLU A 33 3.23 -43.18 24.72
CA GLU A 33 2.62 -44.52 24.74
C GLU A 33 1.38 -44.63 23.82
N GLY A 34 1.05 -43.57 23.08
CA GLY A 34 -0.10 -43.53 22.17
C GLY A 34 -1.46 -43.30 22.85
N LYS A 35 -1.48 -43.10 24.17
CA LYS A 35 -2.69 -42.80 24.96
C LYS A 35 -3.04 -41.31 24.85
N MET A 36 -4.34 -41.00 24.75
CA MET A 36 -4.83 -39.62 24.75
C MET A 36 -4.96 -39.09 26.17
N GLU A 37 -4.34 -37.94 26.46
CA GLU A 37 -4.45 -37.24 27.74
C GLU A 37 -5.06 -35.85 27.57
N LYS A 38 -5.77 -35.39 28.62
CA LYS A 38 -6.42 -34.07 28.65
C LYS A 38 -5.72 -33.17 29.65
N HIS A 39 -5.23 -32.04 29.16
CA HIS A 39 -4.57 -31.02 29.97
C HIS A 39 -5.19 -29.64 29.70
N PHE A 40 -5.00 -28.69 30.63
CA PHE A 40 -5.51 -27.33 30.46
C PHE A 40 -4.84 -26.64 29.27
N LEU A 41 -5.66 -25.98 28.46
CA LEU A 41 -5.23 -25.28 27.26
C LEU A 41 -4.86 -23.82 27.58
N PHE A 42 -3.69 -23.41 27.09
CA PHE A 42 -3.17 -22.05 27.15
C PHE A 42 -2.81 -21.55 25.75
N TYR A 43 -2.78 -20.24 25.61
CA TYR A 43 -2.26 -19.55 24.43
C TYR A 43 -1.09 -18.65 24.83
N ASP A 44 -0.32 -18.23 23.83
CA ASP A 44 0.79 -17.30 24.02
C ASP A 44 0.31 -15.99 24.67
N GLY A 45 1.10 -15.45 25.59
CA GLY A 45 0.79 -14.25 26.36
C GLY A 45 -0.29 -14.40 27.45
N GLU A 46 -0.97 -15.56 27.60
CA GLU A 46 -1.89 -15.75 28.72
C GLU A 46 -1.16 -15.86 30.07
N SER A 47 -1.65 -15.17 31.10
CA SER A 47 -1.16 -15.35 32.47
C SER A 47 -1.49 -16.75 33.00
N VAL A 48 -0.60 -17.28 33.84
CA VAL A 48 -0.79 -18.58 34.52
C VAL A 48 -0.84 -18.31 36.02
N SER A 49 -2.01 -18.46 36.63
CA SER A 49 -2.24 -18.19 38.05
C SER A 49 -3.07 -19.27 38.73
N GLY A 50 -2.84 -19.45 40.03
CA GLY A 50 -3.48 -20.50 40.80
C GLY A 50 -2.98 -20.56 42.23
N LYS A 51 -3.27 -21.68 42.88
CA LYS A 51 -2.87 -21.98 44.26
C LYS A 51 -2.12 -23.30 44.32
N VAL A 52 -1.03 -23.31 45.07
CA VAL A 52 -0.32 -24.53 45.46
C VAL A 52 -0.80 -24.92 46.86
N ASN A 53 -1.48 -26.05 46.96
CA ASN A 53 -1.98 -26.62 48.22
C ASN A 53 -1.02 -27.71 48.70
N LEU A 54 -0.55 -27.56 49.93
CA LEU A 54 0.32 -28.51 50.60
C LEU A 54 -0.44 -29.16 51.75
N THR A 55 -0.69 -30.47 51.64
CA THR A 55 -1.41 -31.25 52.64
C THR A 55 -0.48 -32.17 53.40
N VAL A 56 -0.37 -32.00 54.72
CA VAL A 56 0.53 -32.80 55.58
C VAL A 56 -0.18 -34.07 56.05
N LYS A 57 0.16 -35.22 55.46
CA LYS A 57 -0.53 -36.49 55.70
C LYS A 57 -0.34 -37.09 57.10
N GLN A 58 0.66 -36.64 57.87
CA GLN A 58 0.94 -37.13 59.22
C GLN A 58 0.74 -36.03 60.27
N SER A 59 -0.44 -36.00 60.88
CA SER A 59 -0.78 -35.09 61.98
C SER A 59 0.25 -35.23 63.11
N GLY A 60 1.02 -34.15 63.35
CA GLY A 60 2.04 -34.07 64.41
C GLY A 60 3.51 -34.16 63.96
N LYS A 61 3.82 -34.48 62.69
CA LYS A 61 5.20 -34.40 62.17
C LYS A 61 5.42 -33.08 61.43
N ARG A 62 6.56 -32.44 61.69
CA ARG A 62 6.97 -31.18 61.05
C ARG A 62 7.76 -31.47 59.78
N LEU A 63 7.45 -30.79 58.69
CA LEU A 63 8.23 -30.84 57.45
C LEU A 63 9.19 -29.65 57.43
N GLU A 64 10.47 -29.89 57.73
CA GLU A 64 11.53 -28.91 57.48
C GLU A 64 11.81 -28.80 55.98
N HIS A 65 11.80 -27.57 55.46
CA HIS A 65 12.13 -27.24 54.07
C HIS A 65 13.09 -26.04 53.99
N GLN A 66 13.91 -26.00 52.95
CA GLN A 66 14.84 -24.91 52.64
C GLN A 66 14.25 -23.90 51.65
N GLY A 67 12.97 -24.05 51.31
CA GLY A 67 12.25 -23.14 50.44
C GLY A 67 11.18 -23.89 49.66
N ILE A 68 10.13 -23.19 49.28
CA ILE A 68 9.08 -23.72 48.41
C ILE A 68 9.02 -22.78 47.22
N ARG A 69 9.09 -23.33 46.01
CA ARG A 69 8.97 -22.55 44.78
C ARG A 69 8.08 -23.25 43.77
N ILE A 70 7.50 -22.47 42.88
CA ILE A 70 6.81 -22.95 41.69
C ILE A 70 7.52 -22.39 40.46
N GLU A 71 7.64 -23.21 39.43
CA GLU A 71 8.33 -22.91 38.20
C GLU A 71 7.37 -23.14 37.04
N PHE A 72 7.27 -22.22 36.08
CA PHE A 72 6.64 -22.46 34.78
C PHE A 72 7.75 -22.75 33.78
N VAL A 73 7.74 -23.96 33.22
CA VAL A 73 8.81 -24.47 32.36
C VAL A 73 8.25 -24.83 30.99
N GLY A 74 8.91 -24.35 29.94
CA GLY A 74 8.75 -24.80 28.56
C GLY A 74 10.05 -25.42 28.07
N GLN A 75 10.02 -26.69 27.68
CA GLN A 75 11.23 -27.42 27.28
C GLN A 75 11.03 -28.34 26.08
N ILE A 76 12.13 -28.61 25.37
CA ILE A 76 12.23 -29.56 24.27
C ILE A 76 13.10 -30.74 24.72
N GLU A 77 12.55 -31.95 24.62
CA GLU A 77 13.19 -33.21 24.94
C GLU A 77 13.45 -33.97 23.63
N LEU A 78 14.71 -34.34 23.37
CA LEU A 78 15.08 -35.16 22.21
C LEU A 78 15.29 -36.60 22.68
N PHE A 79 14.56 -37.56 22.12
CA PHE A 79 14.60 -38.95 22.60
C PHE A 79 15.91 -39.67 22.25
N SER A 80 16.60 -39.21 21.22
CA SER A 80 17.92 -39.70 20.83
C SER A 80 19.01 -39.40 21.87
N ASP A 81 18.80 -38.37 22.70
CA ASP A 81 19.73 -37.95 23.74
C ASP A 81 18.96 -37.52 25.00
N LYS A 82 18.56 -38.52 25.80
CA LYS A 82 17.79 -38.32 27.05
C LYS A 82 18.48 -37.43 28.09
N SER A 83 19.75 -37.08 27.89
CA SER A 83 20.48 -36.14 28.75
C SER A 83 20.30 -34.66 28.35
N ASN A 84 19.65 -34.40 27.21
CA ASN A 84 19.71 -33.14 26.49
C ASN A 84 18.33 -32.47 26.42
N THR A 85 17.81 -32.09 27.58
CA THR A 85 16.61 -31.26 27.73
C THR A 85 16.95 -29.79 27.48
N HIS A 86 16.25 -29.15 26.56
CA HIS A 86 16.44 -27.73 26.22
C HIS A 86 15.28 -26.90 26.75
N GLU A 87 15.48 -26.26 27.89
CA GLU A 87 14.54 -25.26 28.41
C GLU A 87 14.64 -23.98 27.57
N PHE A 88 13.51 -23.47 27.10
CA PHE A 88 13.44 -22.21 26.37
C PHE A 88 12.59 -21.15 27.10
N VAL A 89 11.80 -21.56 28.09
CA VAL A 89 11.13 -20.68 29.06
C VAL A 89 11.28 -21.31 30.45
N ASN A 90 11.73 -20.54 31.42
CA ASN A 90 11.76 -20.94 32.83
C ASN A 90 11.49 -19.73 33.73
N LEU A 91 10.30 -19.66 34.32
CA LEU A 91 9.89 -18.60 35.24
C LEU A 91 9.75 -19.18 36.64
N VAL A 92 10.42 -18.59 37.63
CA VAL A 92 10.44 -19.08 39.01
C VAL A 92 9.75 -18.10 39.95
N LYS A 93 8.88 -18.59 40.83
CA LYS A 93 8.28 -17.83 41.92
C LYS A 93 8.51 -18.53 43.25
N GLU A 94 9.17 -17.84 44.17
CA GLU A 94 9.32 -18.31 45.55
C GLU A 94 8.01 -18.14 46.31
N LEU A 95 7.49 -19.24 46.86
CA LEU A 95 6.24 -19.30 47.61
C LEU A 95 6.49 -19.22 49.12
N ALA A 96 7.61 -19.77 49.59
CA ALA A 96 8.03 -19.69 50.99
C ALA A 96 9.54 -19.74 51.13
N LEU A 97 10.06 -18.93 52.07
CA LEU A 97 11.44 -18.99 52.57
C LEU A 97 11.69 -20.29 53.38
N PRO A 98 12.95 -20.65 53.67
CA PRO A 98 13.29 -21.78 54.55
C PRO A 98 12.47 -21.76 55.86
N GLY A 99 11.89 -22.90 56.25
CA GLY A 99 11.00 -22.99 57.40
C GLY A 99 10.48 -24.40 57.71
N GLU A 100 9.48 -24.45 58.60
CA GLU A 100 8.78 -25.68 59.01
C GLU A 100 7.30 -25.60 58.62
N LEU A 101 6.78 -26.66 57.98
CA LEU A 101 5.35 -26.83 57.72
C LEU A 101 4.75 -27.78 58.77
N THR A 102 3.82 -27.29 59.59
CA THR A 102 3.16 -28.07 60.67
C THR A 102 1.68 -28.38 60.41
N HIS A 103 1.06 -27.62 59.51
CA HIS A 103 -0.35 -27.74 59.10
C HIS A 103 -0.46 -27.52 57.60
N ASP A 104 -1.60 -27.89 57.03
CA ASP A 104 -1.90 -27.64 55.62
C ASP A 104 -1.79 -26.15 55.30
N ARG A 105 -1.19 -25.83 54.15
CA ARG A 105 -1.00 -24.45 53.69
C ARG A 105 -1.26 -24.33 52.21
N SER A 106 -1.78 -23.17 51.82
CA SER A 106 -2.00 -22.79 50.43
C SER A 106 -1.19 -21.54 50.10
N TYR A 107 -0.54 -21.56 48.94
CA TYR A 107 0.26 -20.44 48.44
C TYR A 107 -0.27 -20.00 47.08
N ASP A 108 -0.64 -18.73 46.97
CA ASP A 108 -1.08 -18.15 45.70
C ASP A 108 0.14 -17.90 44.79
N PHE A 109 0.00 -18.21 43.51
CA PHE A 109 1.01 -17.89 42.50
C PHE A 109 0.36 -17.24 41.27
N GLU A 110 1.18 -16.45 40.58
CA GLU A 110 0.77 -15.77 39.36
C GLU A 110 2.03 -15.45 38.57
N PHE A 111 2.03 -15.90 37.32
CA PHE A 111 2.96 -15.52 36.27
C PHE A 111 2.17 -14.71 35.24
N MET A 112 2.52 -13.43 35.09
CA MET A 112 1.81 -12.50 34.21
C MET A 112 2.35 -12.59 32.79
N GLN A 113 1.47 -12.58 31.79
CA GLN A 113 1.82 -12.48 30.37
C GLN A 113 2.92 -13.47 29.93
N VAL A 114 2.74 -14.74 30.28
CA VAL A 114 3.79 -15.76 30.07
C VAL A 114 4.00 -16.02 28.58
N GLU A 115 5.23 -15.87 28.11
CA GLU A 115 5.64 -16.24 26.76
C GLU A 115 5.55 -17.75 26.54
N LYS A 116 4.84 -18.17 25.50
CA LYS A 116 4.67 -19.57 25.09
C LYS A 116 4.82 -19.65 23.56
N PRO A 117 6.05 -19.43 23.04
CA PRO A 117 6.28 -19.16 21.62
C PRO A 117 6.01 -20.34 20.68
N TYR A 118 5.85 -21.55 21.21
CA TYR A 118 5.73 -22.79 20.43
C TYR A 118 4.51 -23.61 20.84
N GLU A 119 3.89 -24.28 19.87
CA GLU A 119 2.80 -25.23 20.14
C GLU A 119 3.35 -26.53 20.77
N SER A 120 2.64 -27.05 21.78
CA SER A 120 2.97 -28.34 22.39
C SER A 120 2.93 -29.46 21.37
N TYR A 121 3.95 -30.33 21.40
CA TYR A 121 4.15 -31.35 20.40
C TYR A 121 4.72 -32.62 21.02
N VAL A 122 4.19 -33.77 20.63
CA VAL A 122 4.76 -35.09 20.94
C VAL A 122 4.93 -35.82 19.62
N GLY A 123 6.18 -35.98 19.22
CA GLY A 123 6.59 -36.60 17.97
C GLY A 123 7.21 -37.98 18.17
N ALA A 124 7.87 -38.48 17.12
CA ALA A 124 8.58 -39.75 17.15
C ALA A 124 9.95 -39.65 17.82
N ASN A 125 10.66 -38.53 17.65
CA ASN A 125 12.01 -38.30 18.17
C ASN A 125 12.12 -37.06 19.07
N VAL A 126 11.05 -36.26 19.19
CA VAL A 126 11.06 -35.00 19.95
C VAL A 126 9.74 -34.77 20.68
N ARG A 127 9.85 -34.17 21.88
CA ARG A 127 8.72 -33.69 22.67
C ARG A 127 8.93 -32.25 23.09
N LEU A 128 7.95 -31.40 22.82
CA LEU A 128 7.87 -30.03 23.31
C LEU A 128 6.69 -29.93 24.28
N ARG A 129 6.98 -29.68 25.56
CA ARG A 129 5.97 -29.61 26.63
C ARG A 129 6.11 -28.36 27.49
N TYR A 130 4.99 -27.97 28.09
CA TYR A 130 4.91 -26.93 29.11
C TYR A 130 4.34 -27.53 30.39
N PHE A 131 4.88 -27.15 31.54
CA PHE A 131 4.38 -27.65 32.83
C PHE A 131 4.67 -26.68 33.97
N LEU A 132 3.85 -26.77 35.01
CA LEU A 132 4.13 -26.16 36.31
C LEU A 132 4.85 -27.17 37.19
N LYS A 133 6.00 -26.78 37.73
CA LYS A 133 6.83 -27.60 38.61
C LYS A 133 6.86 -26.97 40.00
N VAL A 134 6.29 -27.65 40.98
CA VAL A 134 6.39 -27.25 42.38
C VAL A 134 7.51 -28.03 43.04
N THR A 135 8.46 -27.31 43.63
CA THR A 135 9.62 -27.87 44.31
C THR A 135 9.64 -27.44 45.77
N ILE A 136 9.55 -28.41 46.69
CA ILE A 136 9.84 -28.20 48.12
C ILE A 136 11.28 -28.66 48.36
N VAL A 137 12.18 -27.70 48.55
CA VAL A 137 13.60 -27.97 48.74
C VAL A 137 13.82 -28.57 50.12
N ARG A 138 14.50 -29.72 50.22
CA ARG A 138 14.75 -30.42 51.49
C ARG A 138 16.21 -30.81 51.60
N ARG A 139 16.70 -30.95 52.85
CA ARG A 139 18.09 -31.35 53.11
C ARG A 139 18.51 -32.71 52.52
N LEU A 140 17.55 -33.64 52.35
CA LEU A 140 17.83 -34.99 51.85
C LEU A 140 17.42 -35.17 50.39
N SER A 141 16.14 -34.94 50.08
CA SER A 141 15.58 -35.12 48.74
C SER A 141 14.41 -34.16 48.55
N ASP A 142 14.47 -33.35 47.50
CA ASP A 142 13.40 -32.42 47.15
C ASP A 142 12.11 -33.18 46.82
N LEU A 143 10.97 -32.61 47.20
CA LEU A 143 9.67 -33.08 46.74
C LEU A 143 9.29 -32.25 45.52
N VAL A 144 9.20 -32.93 44.37
CA VAL A 144 8.87 -32.31 43.08
C VAL A 144 7.55 -32.87 42.57
N LYS A 145 6.67 -31.97 42.12
CA LYS A 145 5.43 -32.34 41.44
C LYS A 145 5.26 -31.49 40.19
N GLU A 146 4.99 -32.16 39.06
CA GLU A 146 4.77 -31.52 37.76
C GLU A 146 3.30 -31.59 37.35
N TYR A 147 2.83 -30.54 36.69
CA TYR A 147 1.49 -30.41 36.14
C TYR A 147 1.59 -29.95 34.69
N ASP A 148 1.34 -30.85 33.74
CA ASP A 148 1.44 -30.56 32.31
C ASP A 148 0.32 -29.63 31.83
N LEU A 149 0.68 -28.77 30.88
CA LEU A 149 -0.19 -27.80 30.22
C LEU A 149 -0.04 -27.98 28.70
N ILE A 150 -1.11 -27.74 27.96
CA ILE A 150 -1.07 -27.73 26.49
C ILE A 150 -1.09 -26.29 26.01
N VAL A 151 -0.16 -25.95 25.12
CA VAL A 151 -0.11 -24.67 24.42
C VAL A 151 -0.47 -24.90 22.96
N HIS A 152 -1.41 -24.11 22.45
CA HIS A 152 -1.69 -24.03 21.02
C HIS A 152 -1.23 -22.69 20.46
N GLN A 153 -0.57 -22.74 19.29
CA GLN A 153 -0.22 -21.52 18.58
C GLN A 153 -1.32 -21.20 17.58
N LEU A 154 -1.96 -20.05 17.76
CA LEU A 154 -2.98 -19.59 16.83
C LEU A 154 -2.29 -18.76 15.75
N ALA A 155 -2.60 -19.08 14.49
CA ALA A 155 -2.24 -18.24 13.37
C ALA A 155 -3.52 -17.76 12.69
N THR A 156 -3.41 -16.66 11.95
CA THR A 156 -4.43 -16.25 10.98
C THR A 156 -3.73 -15.97 9.68
N TYR A 157 -3.91 -16.85 8.70
CA TYR A 157 -3.53 -16.54 7.33
C TYR A 157 -4.72 -15.89 6.63
N PRO A 158 -4.49 -14.89 5.76
CA PRO A 158 -5.54 -14.40 4.89
C PRO A 158 -6.03 -15.56 4.00
N ASP A 159 -7.34 -15.66 3.80
CA ASP A 159 -7.98 -16.67 2.94
C ASP A 159 -7.72 -16.33 1.45
N VAL A 160 -6.44 -16.27 1.05
CA VAL A 160 -6.01 -16.03 -0.32
C VAL A 160 -6.06 -17.36 -1.07
N ASN A 161 -7.00 -17.50 -2.00
CA ASN A 161 -7.10 -18.65 -2.89
C ASN A 161 -6.17 -18.45 -4.08
N ASN A 162 -4.89 -18.82 -3.94
CA ASN A 162 -3.99 -18.96 -5.07
C ASN A 162 -4.00 -20.44 -5.46
N SER A 163 -4.53 -20.77 -6.65
CA SER A 163 -4.47 -22.15 -7.13
C SER A 163 -3.01 -22.54 -7.40
N ILE A 164 -2.63 -23.71 -6.90
CA ILE A 164 -1.28 -24.25 -7.02
C ILE A 164 -1.35 -25.46 -7.92
N LYS A 165 -0.47 -25.48 -8.92
CA LYS A 165 -0.36 -26.56 -9.88
C LYS A 165 0.84 -27.45 -9.53
N MET A 166 0.59 -28.73 -9.36
CA MET A 166 1.59 -29.78 -9.18
C MET A 166 1.61 -30.63 -10.44
N GLU A 167 2.70 -30.53 -11.21
CA GLU A 167 2.82 -31.21 -12.50
C GLU A 167 3.73 -32.44 -12.42
N VAL A 168 3.26 -33.54 -13.02
CA VAL A 168 4.05 -34.74 -13.34
C VAL A 168 4.18 -34.80 -14.86
N GLY A 169 5.31 -34.30 -15.36
CA GLY A 169 5.64 -34.26 -16.78
C GLY A 169 6.80 -35.19 -17.11
N ILE A 170 6.57 -36.13 -18.02
CA ILE A 170 7.59 -36.91 -18.72
C ILE A 170 7.41 -36.56 -20.21
N GLU A 171 8.46 -36.01 -20.80
CA GLU A 171 8.47 -35.55 -22.19
C GLU A 171 7.90 -36.62 -23.13
N ASP A 172 6.93 -36.20 -23.95
CA ASP A 172 6.20 -37.03 -24.91
C ASP A 172 5.47 -38.27 -24.37
N CYS A 173 5.45 -38.51 -23.06
CA CYS A 173 4.93 -39.75 -22.47
C CYS A 173 3.80 -39.53 -21.45
N LEU A 174 3.93 -38.54 -20.57
CA LEU A 174 3.00 -38.32 -19.46
C LEU A 174 2.95 -36.83 -19.10
N HIS A 175 1.75 -36.27 -18.97
CA HIS A 175 1.55 -34.92 -18.47
C HIS A 175 0.25 -34.92 -17.66
N ILE A 176 0.41 -34.96 -16.34
CA ILE A 176 -0.69 -34.90 -15.36
C ILE A 176 -0.50 -33.64 -14.52
N GLU A 177 -1.56 -32.85 -14.38
CA GLU A 177 -1.57 -31.63 -13.57
C GLU A 177 -2.56 -31.80 -12.42
N PHE A 178 -2.10 -31.67 -11.18
CA PHE A 178 -2.95 -31.56 -10.00
C PHE A 178 -3.01 -30.11 -9.54
N GLU A 179 -4.16 -29.47 -9.74
CA GLU A 179 -4.44 -28.11 -9.28
C GLU A 179 -5.20 -28.14 -7.95
N TYR A 180 -4.77 -27.41 -6.93
CA TYR A 180 -5.48 -27.29 -5.65
C TYR A 180 -5.52 -25.85 -5.12
N ASN A 181 -6.51 -25.54 -4.28
CA ASN A 181 -6.98 -24.18 -4.04
C ASN A 181 -6.10 -23.29 -3.13
N LYS A 182 -5.22 -23.85 -2.28
CA LYS A 182 -4.42 -23.08 -1.31
C LYS A 182 -3.08 -23.76 -1.03
N SER A 183 -2.03 -23.00 -0.68
CA SER A 183 -0.79 -23.58 -0.09
C SER A 183 -0.91 -23.79 1.42
N LYS A 184 -1.90 -23.15 2.05
CA LYS A 184 -2.04 -23.08 3.51
C LYS A 184 -3.46 -23.47 3.90
N TYR A 185 -3.57 -24.44 4.80
CA TYR A 185 -4.86 -25.00 5.22
C TYR A 185 -4.96 -25.00 6.74
N HIS A 186 -6.13 -24.64 7.26
CA HIS A 186 -6.36 -24.85 8.68
C HIS A 186 -6.52 -26.35 8.98
N LEU A 187 -6.24 -26.79 10.21
CA LEU A 187 -6.29 -28.22 10.61
C LEU A 187 -7.64 -28.93 10.37
N LYS A 188 -8.70 -28.15 10.10
CA LYS A 188 -10.05 -28.66 9.84
C LYS A 188 -10.57 -28.26 8.45
N ASP A 189 -9.70 -27.75 7.58
CA ASP A 189 -10.05 -27.26 6.25
C ASP A 189 -10.28 -28.43 5.29
N VAL A 190 -10.67 -28.12 4.06
CA VAL A 190 -10.78 -29.08 2.96
C VAL A 190 -9.83 -28.67 1.85
N ILE A 191 -8.93 -29.57 1.48
CA ILE A 191 -8.11 -29.41 0.28
C ILE A 191 -9.00 -29.71 -0.91
N VAL A 192 -9.33 -28.67 -1.68
CA VAL A 192 -10.15 -28.78 -2.88
C VAL A 192 -9.25 -28.61 -4.09
N GLY A 193 -9.25 -29.60 -4.97
CA GLY A 193 -8.45 -29.57 -6.18
C GLY A 193 -9.05 -30.37 -7.31
N LYS A 194 -8.33 -30.45 -8.41
CA LYS A 194 -8.71 -31.17 -9.62
C LYS A 194 -7.47 -31.69 -10.33
N ILE A 195 -7.51 -32.94 -10.74
CA ILE A 195 -6.46 -33.56 -11.55
C ILE A 195 -6.87 -33.50 -13.01
N TYR A 196 -5.96 -33.08 -13.88
CA TYR A 196 -6.13 -32.99 -15.32
C TYR A 196 -5.16 -33.96 -16.01
N PHE A 197 -5.68 -34.77 -16.91
CA PHE A 197 -4.88 -35.70 -17.72
C PHE A 197 -4.62 -35.07 -19.10
N LEU A 198 -3.52 -34.33 -19.22
CA LEU A 198 -3.18 -33.56 -20.43
C LEU A 198 -2.52 -34.45 -21.51
N LEU A 199 -1.68 -35.40 -21.09
CA LEU A 199 -1.07 -36.42 -21.95
C LEU A 199 -0.89 -37.71 -21.16
N VAL A 200 -1.41 -38.83 -21.67
CA VAL A 200 -1.25 -40.14 -21.04
C VAL A 200 -0.92 -41.15 -22.14
N ARG A 201 0.37 -41.41 -22.36
CA ARG A 201 0.85 -42.51 -23.23
C ARG A 201 1.31 -43.73 -22.43
N ILE A 202 1.69 -43.51 -21.16
CA ILE A 202 2.01 -44.58 -20.22
C ILE A 202 0.70 -45.10 -19.60
N LYS A 203 0.54 -46.41 -19.54
CA LYS A 203 -0.62 -47.04 -18.90
C LYS A 203 -0.45 -47.02 -17.38
N ILE A 204 -1.11 -46.06 -16.74
CA ILE A 204 -1.17 -45.97 -15.28
C ILE A 204 -2.13 -47.05 -14.77
N GLN A 205 -1.67 -47.85 -13.79
CA GLN A 205 -2.45 -48.86 -13.11
C GLN A 205 -3.14 -48.30 -11.87
N HIS A 206 -2.42 -47.49 -11.09
CA HIS A 206 -2.91 -46.97 -9.81
C HIS A 206 -2.46 -45.51 -9.60
N MET A 207 -3.34 -44.68 -9.04
CA MET A 207 -3.02 -43.31 -8.65
C MET A 207 -3.59 -42.98 -7.27
N GLU A 208 -2.75 -42.39 -6.42
CA GLU A 208 -3.12 -42.00 -5.06
C GLU A 208 -2.50 -40.65 -4.67
N LEU A 209 -3.18 -39.93 -3.78
CA LEU A 209 -2.70 -38.72 -3.14
C LEU A 209 -2.47 -38.99 -1.65
N GLN A 210 -1.25 -38.80 -1.19
CA GLN A 210 -0.88 -38.99 0.22
C GLN A 210 -0.67 -37.65 0.91
N LEU A 211 -1.07 -37.55 2.17
CA LEU A 211 -0.65 -36.50 3.09
C LEU A 211 0.48 -37.03 3.97
N ILE A 212 1.68 -36.50 3.78
CA ILE A 212 2.89 -36.96 4.46
C ILE A 212 3.31 -35.93 5.51
N LYS A 213 3.54 -36.37 6.75
CA LYS A 213 4.19 -35.61 7.81
C LYS A 213 5.67 -35.98 7.85
N LYS A 214 6.55 -35.00 7.81
CA LYS A 214 8.00 -35.18 8.02
C LYS A 214 8.43 -34.46 9.29
N GLU A 215 8.95 -35.22 10.24
CA GLU A 215 9.57 -34.70 11.46
C GLU A 215 11.09 -34.74 11.29
N MET A 216 11.73 -33.59 11.37
CA MET A 216 13.17 -33.45 11.21
C MET A 216 13.75 -33.01 12.56
N THR A 217 14.67 -33.77 13.13
CA THR A 217 15.33 -33.47 14.42
C THR A 217 16.85 -33.39 14.24
N GLY A 218 17.50 -32.38 14.85
CA GLY A 218 18.95 -32.15 14.79
C GLY A 218 19.36 -30.90 13.99
N ILE A 219 20.66 -30.58 14.02
CA ILE A 219 21.24 -29.39 13.35
C ILE A 219 22.32 -29.84 12.36
N GLY A 220 22.19 -29.47 11.09
CA GLY A 220 23.21 -29.72 10.06
C GLY A 220 23.32 -31.20 9.65
N PRO A 221 24.54 -31.76 9.48
CA PRO A 221 24.72 -33.10 8.90
C PRO A 221 24.23 -34.27 9.79
N SER A 222 23.83 -34.00 11.05
CA SER A 222 23.26 -35.00 11.98
C SER A 222 21.72 -34.95 12.03
N THR A 223 21.06 -34.40 11.00
CA THR A 223 19.60 -34.31 10.96
C THR A 223 18.96 -35.67 10.68
N THR A 224 18.11 -36.14 11.58
CA THR A 224 17.30 -37.35 11.39
C THR A 224 15.92 -36.93 10.90
N THR A 225 15.41 -37.58 9.85
CA THR A 225 14.08 -37.30 9.29
C THR A 225 13.19 -38.52 9.41
N GLU A 226 12.15 -38.42 10.22
CA GLU A 226 11.07 -39.40 10.32
C GLU A 226 9.96 -39.00 9.35
N THR A 227 9.44 -39.96 8.59
CA THR A 227 8.37 -39.72 7.59
C THR A 227 7.18 -40.61 7.90
N GLU A 228 6.01 -40.01 8.10
CA GLU A 228 4.75 -40.70 8.40
C GLU A 228 3.69 -40.34 7.35
N THR A 229 3.02 -41.34 6.79
CA THR A 229 1.85 -41.13 5.92
C THR A 229 0.60 -40.98 6.79
N VAL A 230 0.11 -39.74 6.92
CA VAL A 230 -1.03 -39.39 7.78
C VAL A 230 -2.37 -39.76 7.11
N ALA A 231 -2.44 -39.57 5.79
CA ALA A 231 -3.62 -39.90 5.00
C ALA A 231 -3.22 -40.50 3.66
N LYS A 232 -4.00 -41.46 3.19
CA LYS A 232 -3.90 -42.05 1.86
C LYS A 232 -5.26 -41.90 1.16
N TYR A 233 -5.30 -41.21 0.03
CA TYR A 233 -6.50 -41.01 -0.77
C TYR A 233 -6.30 -41.68 -2.13
N GLU A 234 -6.95 -42.82 -2.34
CA GLU A 234 -6.90 -43.54 -3.61
C GLU A 234 -7.79 -42.81 -4.61
N ILE A 235 -7.20 -42.38 -5.73
CA ILE A 235 -7.90 -41.55 -6.71
C ILE A 235 -8.53 -42.42 -7.79
N MET A 236 -7.79 -43.40 -8.31
CA MET A 236 -8.24 -44.23 -9.43
C MET A 236 -7.43 -45.52 -9.55
N ASP A 237 -8.12 -46.58 -9.96
CA ASP A 237 -7.55 -47.83 -10.49
C ASP A 237 -7.90 -47.95 -11.98
N GLY A 238 -6.89 -48.12 -12.84
CA GLY A 238 -7.01 -48.21 -14.30
C GLY A 238 -6.42 -47.02 -15.07
N ALA A 239 -6.31 -47.16 -16.40
CA ALA A 239 -5.62 -46.19 -17.25
C ALA A 239 -6.51 -44.96 -17.57
N PRO A 240 -6.08 -43.72 -17.25
CA PRO A 240 -6.86 -42.52 -17.50
C PRO A 240 -6.81 -42.15 -18.99
N VAL A 241 -7.88 -41.51 -19.48
CA VAL A 241 -7.95 -41.03 -20.88
C VAL A 241 -7.57 -39.55 -20.95
N LYS A 242 -6.86 -39.15 -22.01
CA LYS A 242 -6.53 -37.75 -22.26
C LYS A 242 -7.80 -36.88 -22.29
N GLY A 243 -7.80 -35.80 -21.52
CA GLY A 243 -8.90 -34.84 -21.41
C GLY A 243 -9.86 -35.13 -20.25
N GLU A 244 -9.74 -36.27 -19.57
CA GLU A 244 -10.47 -36.52 -18.34
C GLU A 244 -9.97 -35.60 -17.21
N SER A 245 -10.83 -35.42 -16.21
CA SER A 245 -10.43 -34.70 -15.01
C SER A 245 -11.18 -35.19 -13.78
N ILE A 246 -10.47 -35.31 -12.65
CA ILE A 246 -11.01 -35.86 -11.41
C ILE A 246 -10.98 -34.78 -10.33
N PRO A 247 -12.14 -34.34 -9.80
CA PRO A 247 -12.19 -33.43 -8.66
C PRO A 247 -11.76 -34.13 -7.37
N ILE A 248 -10.93 -33.46 -6.58
CA ILE A 248 -10.38 -33.95 -5.31
C ILE A 248 -10.91 -33.08 -4.16
N ARG A 249 -11.38 -33.74 -3.10
CA ARG A 249 -11.78 -33.09 -1.84
C ARG A 249 -11.24 -33.89 -0.66
N LEU A 250 -10.14 -33.44 -0.06
CA LEU A 250 -9.55 -34.08 1.12
C LEU A 250 -9.92 -33.30 2.38
N PHE A 251 -10.74 -33.90 3.24
CA PHE A 251 -11.19 -33.30 4.51
C PHE A 251 -10.13 -33.48 5.59
N LEU A 252 -9.49 -32.40 6.04
CA LEU A 252 -8.41 -32.47 7.03
C LEU A 252 -8.91 -32.74 8.45
N ALA A 253 -10.16 -32.37 8.75
CA ALA A 253 -10.75 -32.49 10.10
C ALA A 253 -10.82 -33.92 10.65
N GLY A 254 -10.71 -34.95 9.80
CA GLY A 254 -10.73 -36.35 10.18
C GLY A 254 -9.36 -36.94 10.54
N TYR A 255 -8.28 -36.19 10.40
CA TYR A 255 -6.92 -36.65 10.64
C TYR A 255 -6.31 -36.01 11.90
N ASP A 256 -5.42 -36.74 12.57
CA ASP A 256 -4.66 -36.24 13.71
C ASP A 256 -3.50 -35.36 13.20
N LEU A 257 -3.77 -34.06 13.10
CA LEU A 257 -2.88 -33.06 12.50
C LEU A 257 -2.43 -32.01 13.52
N THR A 258 -1.17 -31.63 13.42
CA THR A 258 -0.59 -30.49 14.14
C THR A 258 -0.33 -29.34 13.17
N ALA A 259 -0.13 -28.12 13.70
CA ALA A 259 0.37 -27.03 12.88
C ALA A 259 1.77 -27.37 12.32
N THR A 260 2.10 -26.80 11.15
CA THR A 260 3.46 -26.84 10.59
C THR A 260 4.39 -26.06 11.50
N MET A 261 5.47 -26.70 11.92
CA MET A 261 6.49 -26.15 12.80
C MET A 261 7.80 -26.04 12.05
N ARG A 262 8.36 -24.84 11.91
CA ARG A 262 9.62 -24.60 11.20
C ARG A 262 10.68 -24.14 12.17
N ASP A 263 11.80 -24.86 12.21
CA ASP A 263 13.01 -24.52 12.95
C ASP A 263 12.73 -24.16 14.43
N VAL A 264 11.89 -24.94 15.10
CA VAL A 264 11.48 -24.71 16.50
C VAL A 264 12.72 -24.73 17.38
N ASN A 265 13.07 -23.55 17.90
CA ASN A 265 14.30 -23.29 18.62
C ASN A 265 15.57 -23.85 17.94
N LYS A 266 15.56 -23.95 16.60
CA LYS A 266 16.61 -24.61 15.80
C LYS A 266 16.86 -26.08 16.18
N LYS A 267 15.90 -26.78 16.79
CA LYS A 267 16.03 -28.19 17.22
C LYS A 267 15.29 -29.16 16.32
N PHE A 268 14.07 -28.81 15.91
CA PHE A 268 13.25 -29.67 15.08
C PHE A 268 12.30 -28.90 14.18
N SER A 269 11.77 -29.59 13.17
CA SER A 269 10.72 -29.12 12.28
C SER A 269 9.68 -30.21 12.04
N VAL A 270 8.42 -29.83 11.88
CA VAL A 270 7.30 -30.69 11.49
C VAL A 270 6.65 -30.09 10.25
N ARG A 271 6.80 -30.77 9.11
CA ARG A 271 6.37 -30.27 7.78
C ARG A 271 5.39 -31.24 7.14
N TYR A 272 4.44 -30.72 6.36
CA TYR A 272 3.40 -31.50 5.72
C TYR A 272 3.49 -31.39 4.20
N PHE A 273 3.31 -32.50 3.49
CA PHE A 273 3.46 -32.58 2.04
C PHE A 273 2.28 -33.31 1.43
N LEU A 274 1.76 -32.77 0.32
CA LEU A 274 0.93 -33.51 -0.61
C LEU A 274 1.85 -34.28 -1.55
N ASN A 275 1.68 -35.60 -1.61
CA ASN A 275 2.48 -36.47 -2.45
C ASN A 275 1.55 -37.22 -3.41
N LEU A 276 1.59 -36.82 -4.68
CA LEU A 276 0.88 -37.51 -5.75
C LEU A 276 1.73 -38.69 -6.21
N VAL A 277 1.19 -39.90 -6.12
CA VAL A 277 1.87 -41.15 -6.48
C VAL A 277 1.12 -41.82 -7.64
N LEU A 278 1.87 -42.25 -8.64
CA LEU A 278 1.39 -42.94 -9.83
C LEU A 278 2.18 -44.26 -9.94
N VAL A 279 1.49 -45.35 -10.22
CA VAL A 279 2.08 -46.67 -10.50
C VAL A 279 1.60 -47.12 -11.86
N ASP A 280 2.51 -47.52 -12.74
CA ASP A 280 2.18 -48.06 -14.06
C ASP A 280 2.08 -49.59 -14.08
N GLU A 281 1.67 -50.18 -15.21
CA GLU A 281 1.56 -51.65 -15.39
C GLU A 281 2.91 -52.40 -15.24
N GLU A 282 4.05 -51.69 -15.24
CA GLU A 282 5.40 -52.24 -15.06
C GLU A 282 5.88 -52.09 -13.60
N ASP A 283 4.99 -51.77 -12.66
CA ASP A 283 5.28 -51.46 -11.24
C ASP A 283 6.25 -50.28 -11.04
N ARG A 284 6.43 -49.41 -12.05
CA ARG A 284 7.25 -48.20 -11.90
C ARG A 284 6.47 -47.14 -11.17
N ARG A 285 7.11 -46.53 -10.17
CA ARG A 285 6.51 -45.49 -9.32
C ARG A 285 7.00 -44.11 -9.73
N TYR A 286 6.06 -43.24 -10.06
CA TYR A 286 6.30 -41.82 -10.26
C TYR A 286 5.66 -41.06 -9.11
N PHE A 287 6.36 -40.09 -8.54
CA PHE A 287 5.79 -39.28 -7.48
C PHE A 287 6.22 -37.82 -7.57
N LYS A 288 5.34 -36.93 -7.15
CA LYS A 288 5.63 -35.51 -7.00
C LYS A 288 5.09 -35.05 -5.64
N GLN A 289 5.98 -34.45 -4.87
CA GLN A 289 5.67 -33.91 -3.55
C GLN A 289 5.70 -32.38 -3.58
N GLN A 290 4.72 -31.76 -2.95
CA GLN A 290 4.65 -30.31 -2.74
C GLN A 290 4.29 -30.04 -1.28
N GLU A 291 5.00 -29.11 -0.66
CA GLU A 291 4.73 -28.74 0.74
C GLU A 291 3.41 -27.96 0.87
N ILE A 292 2.64 -28.28 1.90
CA ILE A 292 1.51 -27.47 2.37
C ILE A 292 1.75 -27.02 3.81
N VAL A 293 1.24 -25.84 4.15
CA VAL A 293 1.34 -25.28 5.51
C VAL A 293 0.04 -25.53 6.25
N LEU A 294 0.09 -26.32 7.31
CA LEU A 294 -1.03 -26.54 8.20
C LEU A 294 -0.99 -25.56 9.37
N TRP A 295 -2.14 -24.97 9.73
CA TRP A 295 -2.22 -23.99 10.81
C TRP A 295 -3.48 -24.10 11.64
N ARG A 296 -3.44 -23.61 12.88
CA ARG A 296 -4.57 -23.68 13.80
C ARG A 296 -5.33 -22.36 13.82
N LYS A 297 -6.62 -22.42 13.43
CA LYS A 297 -7.51 -21.25 13.39
C LYS A 297 -7.97 -20.84 14.78
N ALA A 298 -7.94 -19.53 15.06
CA ALA A 298 -8.44 -18.96 16.31
C ALA A 298 -9.95 -19.25 16.50
N PRO A 299 -10.40 -19.66 17.70
CA PRO A 299 -11.82 -19.84 18.01
C PRO A 299 -12.61 -18.52 17.87
N GLU A 300 -13.82 -18.56 17.32
CA GLU A 300 -14.67 -17.37 17.10
C GLU A 300 -14.93 -16.52 18.36
N LYS A 301 -14.98 -17.14 19.55
CA LYS A 301 -15.16 -16.43 20.83
C LYS A 301 -13.95 -15.58 21.23
N LEU A 302 -12.72 -15.99 20.86
CA LEU A 302 -11.50 -15.19 21.05
C LEU A 302 -11.40 -14.04 20.03
N ARG A 303 -11.97 -14.22 18.83
CA ARG A 303 -12.18 -13.13 17.86
C ARG A 303 -13.06 -12.01 18.42
N LYS A 304 -14.10 -12.33 19.20
CA LYS A 304 -14.97 -11.34 19.85
C LYS A 304 -14.36 -10.72 21.12
N ARG A 305 -13.59 -11.48 21.90
CA ARG A 305 -12.87 -10.96 23.09
C ARG A 305 -11.72 -10.02 22.71
N ASN A 306 -10.96 -10.33 21.67
CA ASN A 306 -9.88 -9.43 21.21
C ASN A 306 -10.43 -8.09 20.66
N PHE A 307 -11.72 -8.04 20.31
CA PHE A 307 -12.42 -6.80 19.93
C PHE A 307 -13.10 -6.06 21.10
N HIS A 308 -13.24 -6.66 22.29
CA HIS A 308 -13.99 -6.07 23.42
C HIS A 308 -13.22 -5.99 24.74
N GLN A 309 -12.05 -6.62 24.88
CA GLN A 309 -11.32 -6.67 26.17
C GLN A 309 -10.19 -5.63 26.29
N ARG A 310 -10.03 -4.73 25.31
CA ARG A 310 -9.15 -3.54 25.44
C ARG A 310 -9.87 -2.27 25.90
N TYR A 311 -11.18 -2.33 26.15
CA TYR A 311 -11.96 -1.19 26.64
C TYR A 311 -12.97 -1.63 27.70
N GLU A 312 -12.50 -1.76 28.94
CA GLU A 312 -13.33 -1.41 30.10
C GLU A 312 -12.52 -0.44 30.96
N PRO A 313 -13.03 0.78 31.26
CA PRO A 313 -12.38 1.66 32.22
C PRO A 313 -12.54 1.07 33.62
N SER A 314 -11.43 0.98 34.35
CA SER A 314 -11.40 0.65 35.77
C SER A 314 -12.31 1.58 36.58
N GLU A 315 -13.09 1.02 37.52
CA GLU A 315 -13.94 1.77 38.44
C GLU A 315 -13.21 2.94 39.13
N PRO A 316 -13.85 4.10 39.31
CA PRO A 316 -13.21 5.26 39.91
C PRO A 316 -13.07 5.11 41.42
N ARG A 317 -11.86 5.38 41.94
CA ARG A 317 -11.63 5.69 43.36
C ARG A 317 -12.43 6.94 43.75
N PRO A 318 -12.95 7.03 44.98
CA PRO A 318 -13.67 8.22 45.42
C PRO A 318 -12.67 9.37 45.64
N ASN A 319 -12.74 10.42 44.83
CA ASN A 319 -11.98 11.65 45.02
C ASN A 319 -12.87 12.81 45.47
N LEU A 320 -12.28 13.59 46.36
CA LEU A 320 -12.75 14.81 47.02
C LEU A 320 -13.22 15.90 46.03
N PRO A 321 -14.08 16.84 46.46
CA PRO A 321 -14.70 17.81 45.56
C PRO A 321 -13.78 19.01 45.28
N GLY A 322 -13.59 19.33 44.00
CA GLY A 322 -13.03 20.62 43.57
C GLY A 322 -12.47 20.62 42.14
N GLU A 323 -13.20 21.28 41.24
CA GLU A 323 -12.81 21.75 39.88
C GLU A 323 -12.75 20.72 38.72
N GLU A 324 -13.81 20.70 37.90
CA GLU A 324 -13.87 20.05 36.57
C GLU A 324 -13.45 21.02 35.45
N PRO A 325 -12.64 20.58 34.47
CA PRO A 325 -12.65 21.15 33.12
C PRO A 325 -13.50 20.30 32.15
N GLU A 326 -14.39 20.95 31.40
CA GLU A 326 -15.29 20.34 30.40
C GLU A 326 -14.53 19.58 29.30
N ILE A 327 -14.70 18.26 29.25
CA ILE A 327 -14.29 17.43 28.10
C ILE A 327 -15.41 17.47 27.04
N ARG A 328 -15.07 18.01 25.86
CA ARG A 328 -15.94 18.04 24.67
C ARG A 328 -16.27 16.62 24.21
N LYS A 329 -17.56 16.28 24.15
CA LYS A 329 -18.08 15.07 23.50
C LYS A 329 -17.74 15.08 22.01
N VAL A 330 -16.82 14.19 21.59
CA VAL A 330 -16.61 13.85 20.18
C VAL A 330 -17.74 12.91 19.75
N SER A 331 -18.51 13.33 18.75
CA SER A 331 -19.60 12.53 18.19
C SER A 331 -19.05 11.36 17.36
N SER A 332 -19.29 10.14 17.81
CA SER A 332 -19.04 8.91 17.04
C SER A 332 -20.05 8.76 15.91
N ASN A 333 -19.77 9.35 14.74
CA ASN A 333 -20.48 9.05 13.50
C ASN A 333 -19.67 8.02 12.69
N SER A 334 -19.67 6.76 13.12
CA SER A 334 -19.12 5.63 12.37
C SER A 334 -20.24 4.80 11.72
N SER A 335 -21.18 5.44 11.02
CA SER A 335 -22.06 4.72 10.11
C SER A 335 -21.30 4.47 8.80
N SER A 336 -21.12 3.19 8.46
CA SER A 336 -20.58 2.77 7.16
C SER A 336 -21.41 3.45 6.06
N ARG A 337 -20.82 4.40 5.34
CA ARG A 337 -21.50 4.99 4.19
C ARG A 337 -21.78 3.87 3.18
N PRO A 338 -22.98 3.83 2.58
CA PRO A 338 -23.24 2.88 1.51
C PRO A 338 -22.22 3.11 0.39
N PRO A 339 -21.77 2.04 -0.29
CA PRO A 339 -20.80 2.16 -1.37
C PRO A 339 -21.33 3.10 -2.44
N ASP A 340 -20.48 3.98 -2.96
CA ASP A 340 -20.85 4.83 -4.09
C ASP A 340 -20.96 3.96 -5.36
N THR A 341 -22.18 3.50 -5.64
CA THR A 341 -22.44 2.62 -6.77
C THR A 341 -22.09 3.29 -8.09
N SER A 342 -22.01 4.62 -8.18
CA SER A 342 -21.68 5.34 -9.42
C SER A 342 -20.30 4.98 -9.99
N LEU A 343 -19.41 4.46 -9.15
CA LEU A 343 -18.08 3.97 -9.52
C LEU A 343 -18.12 2.64 -10.26
N PHE A 344 -19.25 1.94 -10.22
CA PHE A 344 -19.40 0.61 -10.80
C PHE A 344 -19.68 0.72 -12.29
N ILE A 345 -18.64 0.48 -13.09
CA ILE A 345 -18.71 0.50 -14.55
C ILE A 345 -19.27 -0.85 -15.04
N PRO A 346 -20.34 -0.85 -15.85
CA PRO A 346 -20.92 -2.08 -16.38
C PRO A 346 -19.98 -2.75 -17.37
N LEU A 347 -19.79 -4.07 -17.23
CA LEU A 347 -19.05 -4.88 -18.18
C LEU A 347 -19.94 -5.35 -19.34
N ASP A 348 -19.34 -5.44 -20.53
CA ASP A 348 -19.99 -6.01 -21.71
C ASP A 348 -19.91 -7.54 -21.65
N ILE A 349 -21.06 -8.20 -21.63
CA ILE A 349 -21.15 -9.66 -21.63
C ILE A 349 -20.96 -10.15 -23.07
N LYS A 350 -19.88 -10.89 -23.32
CA LYS A 350 -19.65 -11.61 -24.58
C LYS A 350 -20.50 -12.88 -24.60
N SER A 351 -21.18 -13.13 -25.72
CA SER A 351 -21.91 -14.37 -25.94
C SER A 351 -20.93 -15.52 -26.19
N ASP A 352 -20.90 -16.53 -25.31
CA ASP A 352 -20.22 -17.79 -25.60
C ASP A 352 -21.02 -18.52 -26.67
N ALA A 353 -20.50 -18.56 -27.90
CA ALA A 353 -21.02 -19.39 -28.98
C ALA A 353 -20.68 -20.87 -28.70
N THR A 354 -21.22 -21.43 -27.64
CA THR A 354 -21.20 -22.87 -27.37
C THR A 354 -22.46 -23.51 -27.97
N ASN A 355 -22.32 -24.71 -28.54
CA ASN A 355 -23.37 -25.45 -29.25
C ASN A 355 -24.59 -25.85 -28.39
N ASP A 356 -24.64 -25.49 -27.10
CA ASP A 356 -25.70 -25.85 -26.15
C ASP A 356 -27.00 -25.05 -26.36
N GLY A 357 -26.97 -23.95 -27.12
CA GLY A 357 -28.14 -23.08 -27.32
C GLY A 357 -29.33 -23.73 -28.05
N THR A 358 -29.11 -24.85 -28.74
CA THR A 358 -30.16 -25.58 -29.45
C THR A 358 -30.99 -26.48 -28.53
N ILE A 359 -30.40 -26.92 -27.40
CA ILE A 359 -31.01 -27.89 -26.48
C ILE A 359 -32.27 -27.32 -25.82
N GLY A 360 -32.26 -26.04 -25.43
CA GLY A 360 -33.42 -25.39 -24.82
C GLY A 360 -34.63 -25.32 -25.76
N VAL A 361 -34.38 -25.05 -27.05
CA VAL A 361 -35.41 -25.02 -28.10
C VAL A 361 -35.93 -26.44 -28.37
N GLU A 362 -35.04 -27.44 -28.40
CA GLU A 362 -35.41 -28.85 -28.61
C GLU A 362 -36.28 -29.42 -27.47
N LEU A 363 -36.03 -29.02 -26.23
CA LEU A 363 -36.79 -29.47 -25.06
C LEU A 363 -38.13 -28.75 -24.87
N THR A 364 -38.32 -27.60 -25.50
CA THR A 364 -39.53 -26.76 -25.34
C THR A 364 -40.08 -26.30 -26.70
N GLN A 365 -40.33 -25.01 -26.86
CA GLN A 365 -40.76 -24.38 -28.11
C GLN A 365 -40.04 -23.04 -28.27
N PRO A 366 -39.89 -22.51 -29.50
CA PRO A 366 -39.28 -21.20 -29.70
C PRO A 366 -39.99 -20.09 -28.92
N LEU A 367 -39.21 -19.24 -28.24
CA LEU A 367 -39.75 -18.13 -27.46
C LEU A 367 -40.43 -17.09 -28.36
N ASP A 368 -41.69 -16.75 -28.05
CA ASP A 368 -42.36 -15.59 -28.65
C ASP A 368 -41.77 -14.30 -28.07
N LYS A 369 -41.03 -13.58 -28.92
CA LYS A 369 -40.41 -12.29 -28.57
C LYS A 369 -41.43 -11.24 -28.11
N GLY A 370 -42.67 -11.29 -28.59
CA GLY A 370 -43.74 -10.37 -28.18
C GLY A 370 -44.19 -10.59 -26.74
N GLU A 371 -44.46 -11.84 -26.37
CA GLU A 371 -44.84 -12.21 -25.00
C GLU A 371 -43.68 -12.07 -24.02
N LEU A 372 -42.47 -12.46 -24.43
CA LEU A 372 -41.26 -12.30 -23.62
C LEU A 372 -40.99 -10.85 -23.25
N LEU A 373 -41.21 -9.90 -24.17
CA LEU A 373 -41.10 -8.48 -23.89
C LEU A 373 -42.13 -8.00 -22.85
N LYS A 374 -43.36 -8.53 -22.88
CA LYS A 374 -44.38 -8.22 -21.87
C LYS A 374 -43.98 -8.77 -20.50
N VAL A 375 -43.44 -9.99 -20.45
CA VAL A 375 -42.91 -10.62 -19.22
C VAL A 375 -41.77 -9.78 -18.63
N LEU A 376 -40.76 -9.40 -19.42
CA LEU A 376 -39.64 -8.57 -18.98
C LEU A 376 -40.10 -7.21 -18.44
N ASN A 377 -41.06 -6.56 -19.11
CA ASN A 377 -41.63 -5.30 -18.63
C ASN A 377 -42.43 -5.44 -17.33
N ARG A 378 -43.09 -6.58 -17.12
CA ARG A 378 -43.76 -6.90 -15.84
C ARG A 378 -42.73 -7.09 -14.74
N PHE A 379 -41.65 -7.85 -14.99
CA PHE A 379 -40.54 -8.04 -14.06
C PHE A 379 -39.96 -6.69 -13.60
N TYR A 380 -39.60 -5.80 -14.54
CA TYR A 380 -39.00 -4.50 -14.23
C TYR A 380 -39.88 -3.58 -13.39
N LYS A 381 -41.20 -3.59 -13.60
CA LYS A 381 -42.16 -2.72 -12.89
C LYS A 381 -42.56 -3.26 -11.51
N ARG A 382 -42.30 -4.54 -11.23
CA ARG A 382 -42.73 -5.20 -10.00
C ARG A 382 -41.91 -4.71 -8.81
N ARG A 383 -42.59 -4.17 -7.78
CA ARG A 383 -41.94 -3.56 -6.61
C ARG A 383 -41.18 -4.57 -5.77
N GLU A 384 -41.69 -5.80 -5.71
CA GLU A 384 -41.08 -6.90 -4.99
C GLU A 384 -39.71 -7.26 -5.58
N MET A 385 -39.57 -7.26 -6.91
CA MET A 385 -38.30 -7.53 -7.59
C MET A 385 -37.28 -6.39 -7.39
N GLN A 386 -37.74 -5.14 -7.38
CA GLN A 386 -36.88 -3.98 -7.09
C GLN A 386 -36.38 -4.00 -5.65
N ARG A 387 -37.25 -4.35 -4.68
CA ARG A 387 -36.84 -4.50 -3.28
C ARG A 387 -35.86 -5.65 -3.11
N LEU A 388 -36.14 -6.80 -3.70
CA LEU A 388 -35.25 -7.95 -3.63
C LEU A 388 -33.89 -7.66 -4.28
N ALA A 389 -33.85 -6.87 -5.36
CA ALA A 389 -32.61 -6.41 -5.96
C ALA A 389 -31.81 -5.48 -5.02
N ASP A 390 -32.48 -4.55 -4.33
CA ASP A 390 -31.86 -3.64 -3.35
C ASP A 390 -31.28 -4.41 -2.15
N GLU A 391 -31.97 -5.46 -1.67
CA GLU A 391 -31.46 -6.37 -0.63
C GLU A 391 -30.18 -7.11 -1.07
N HIS A 392 -29.99 -7.30 -2.38
CA HIS A 392 -28.77 -7.87 -2.98
C HIS A 392 -27.75 -6.80 -3.44
N GLY A 393 -27.94 -5.52 -3.07
CA GLY A 393 -27.00 -4.44 -3.35
C GLY A 393 -27.16 -3.77 -4.73
N LEU A 394 -28.22 -4.09 -5.47
CA LEU A 394 -28.59 -3.40 -6.71
C LEU A 394 -29.51 -2.22 -6.40
N ASP A 395 -28.92 -1.03 -6.25
CA ASP A 395 -29.71 0.19 -6.16
C ASP A 395 -30.50 0.46 -7.48
N ALA A 396 -31.34 1.49 -7.48
CA ALA A 396 -32.16 1.82 -8.64
C ALA A 396 -31.36 2.03 -9.93
N ARG A 397 -30.11 2.51 -9.84
CA ARG A 397 -29.24 2.76 -11.00
C ARG A 397 -28.68 1.45 -11.55
N LEU A 398 -28.10 0.62 -10.68
CA LEU A 398 -27.55 -0.67 -11.05
C LEU A 398 -28.63 -1.62 -11.55
N PHE A 399 -29.79 -1.66 -10.88
CA PHE A 399 -30.94 -2.46 -11.32
C PHE A 399 -31.38 -2.09 -12.73
N HIS A 400 -31.48 -0.78 -13.03
CA HIS A 400 -31.86 -0.31 -14.36
C HIS A 400 -30.84 -0.70 -15.44
N GLN A 401 -29.55 -0.51 -15.19
CA GLN A 401 -28.49 -0.87 -16.13
C GLN A 401 -28.40 -2.38 -16.35
N ALA A 402 -28.45 -3.17 -15.27
CA ALA A 402 -28.47 -4.62 -15.35
C ALA A 402 -29.69 -5.11 -16.12
N PHE A 403 -30.87 -4.52 -15.89
CA PHE A 403 -32.09 -4.91 -16.59
C PHE A 403 -32.05 -4.59 -18.08
N ILE A 404 -31.53 -3.43 -18.48
CA ILE A 404 -31.36 -3.09 -19.90
C ILE A 404 -30.47 -4.11 -20.59
N SER A 405 -29.34 -4.44 -19.97
CA SER A 405 -28.41 -5.44 -20.51
C SER A 405 -29.04 -6.84 -20.54
N PHE A 406 -29.74 -7.27 -19.48
CA PHE A 406 -30.42 -8.56 -19.43
C PHE A 406 -31.52 -8.67 -20.48
N ARG A 407 -32.33 -7.62 -20.66
CA ARG A 407 -33.33 -7.56 -21.72
C ARG A 407 -32.67 -7.66 -23.10
N LYS A 408 -31.55 -6.95 -23.33
CA LYS A 408 -30.81 -7.04 -24.58
C LYS A 408 -30.29 -8.46 -24.83
N TYR A 409 -29.68 -9.06 -23.81
CA TYR A 409 -29.15 -10.42 -23.81
C TYR A 409 -30.23 -11.44 -24.21
N VAL A 410 -31.40 -11.39 -23.56
CA VAL A 410 -32.50 -12.32 -23.81
C VAL A 410 -33.18 -12.11 -25.18
N MET A 411 -33.21 -10.89 -25.70
CA MET A 411 -33.96 -10.56 -26.94
C MET A 411 -33.13 -10.69 -28.23
N GLU A 412 -31.82 -10.44 -28.15
CA GLU A 412 -30.92 -10.31 -29.31
C GLU A 412 -30.05 -11.55 -29.52
N ILE A 413 -29.76 -12.34 -28.48
CA ILE A 413 -28.87 -13.50 -28.60
C ILE A 413 -29.62 -14.70 -29.21
N GLY A 414 -29.00 -15.33 -30.21
CA GLY A 414 -29.56 -16.50 -30.92
C GLY A 414 -29.48 -17.81 -30.15
N THR A 415 -28.62 -17.91 -29.13
CA THR A 415 -28.38 -19.11 -28.31
C THR A 415 -28.24 -18.72 -26.83
N MET A 416 -29.20 -19.12 -26.00
CA MET A 416 -29.17 -18.92 -24.54
C MET A 416 -29.05 -20.27 -23.83
N SER A 417 -28.66 -20.28 -22.56
CA SER A 417 -28.56 -21.53 -21.80
C SER A 417 -29.92 -22.24 -21.70
N ALA A 418 -29.92 -23.57 -21.76
CA ALA A 418 -31.14 -24.36 -21.83
C ALA A 418 -32.07 -24.12 -20.62
N ASP A 419 -31.50 -23.96 -19.43
CA ASP A 419 -32.22 -23.66 -18.19
C ASP A 419 -32.95 -22.29 -18.25
N LEU A 420 -32.28 -21.24 -18.72
CA LEU A 420 -32.88 -19.93 -18.91
C LEU A 420 -33.98 -19.97 -19.97
N HIS A 421 -33.76 -20.70 -21.07
CA HIS A 421 -34.75 -20.85 -22.14
C HIS A 421 -36.03 -21.53 -21.62
N ILE A 422 -35.91 -22.62 -20.86
CA ILE A 422 -37.03 -23.37 -20.29
C ILE A 422 -37.85 -22.46 -19.36
N ILE A 423 -37.19 -21.76 -18.43
CA ILE A 423 -37.88 -20.88 -17.47
C ILE A 423 -38.62 -19.75 -18.18
N LEU A 424 -37.99 -19.10 -19.17
CA LEU A 424 -38.65 -18.05 -19.93
C LEU A 424 -39.87 -18.59 -20.71
N ASN A 425 -39.77 -19.81 -21.25
CA ASN A 425 -40.87 -20.43 -21.97
C ASN A 425 -42.03 -20.79 -21.02
N ASP A 426 -41.74 -21.35 -19.85
CA ASP A 426 -42.76 -21.68 -18.85
C ASP A 426 -43.52 -20.44 -18.40
N ILE A 427 -42.84 -19.31 -18.20
CA ILE A 427 -43.47 -18.04 -17.82
C ILE A 427 -44.32 -17.48 -18.97
N CYS A 428 -43.83 -17.56 -20.22
CA CYS A 428 -44.60 -17.14 -21.40
C CYS A 428 -45.86 -18.00 -21.61
N CYS A 429 -45.79 -19.30 -21.30
CA CYS A 429 -46.93 -20.23 -21.42
C CYS A 429 -47.85 -20.24 -20.19
N GLY A 430 -47.51 -19.51 -19.12
CA GLY A 430 -48.29 -19.46 -17.87
C GLY A 430 -48.08 -20.65 -16.93
N ALA A 431 -47.06 -21.49 -17.18
CA ALA A 431 -46.64 -22.60 -16.32
C ALA A 431 -45.66 -22.17 -15.21
N GLY A 432 -45.04 -20.99 -15.32
CA GLY A 432 -44.11 -20.41 -14.33
C GLY A 432 -44.51 -19.01 -13.87
N HIS A 433 -43.92 -18.54 -12.77
CA HIS A 433 -44.16 -17.19 -12.23
C HIS A 433 -43.04 -16.23 -12.64
N VAL A 434 -43.36 -14.94 -12.84
CA VAL A 434 -42.39 -13.92 -13.32
C VAL A 434 -41.17 -13.78 -12.39
N ASP A 435 -41.32 -14.12 -11.12
CA ASP A 435 -40.26 -14.02 -10.11
C ASP A 435 -39.17 -15.09 -10.30
N ASP A 436 -39.47 -16.18 -11.00
CA ASP A 436 -38.53 -17.28 -11.28
C ASP A 436 -37.39 -16.81 -12.19
N MET A 437 -37.53 -15.65 -12.83
CA MET A 437 -36.46 -14.99 -13.60
C MET A 437 -35.39 -14.34 -12.71
N PHE A 438 -35.70 -14.04 -11.45
CA PHE A 438 -34.83 -13.24 -10.60
C PHE A 438 -33.43 -13.85 -10.38
N PRO A 439 -33.27 -15.18 -10.14
CA PRO A 439 -31.94 -15.78 -10.01
C PRO A 439 -31.08 -15.62 -11.26
N TYR A 440 -31.68 -15.73 -12.45
CA TYR A 440 -31.00 -15.55 -13.73
C TYR A 440 -30.65 -14.09 -14.00
N PHE A 441 -31.58 -13.18 -13.70
CA PHE A 441 -31.32 -11.75 -13.72
C PHE A 441 -30.17 -11.37 -12.78
N MET A 442 -30.14 -11.94 -11.57
CA MET A 442 -29.08 -11.68 -10.59
C MET A 442 -27.74 -12.23 -11.06
N ARG A 443 -27.70 -13.44 -11.64
CA ARG A 443 -26.50 -14.01 -12.25
C ARG A 443 -25.95 -13.11 -13.36
N HIS A 444 -26.85 -12.58 -14.22
CA HIS A 444 -26.50 -11.62 -15.26
C HIS A 444 -25.99 -10.29 -14.67
N ALA A 445 -26.65 -9.77 -13.64
CA ALA A 445 -26.27 -8.53 -12.97
C ALA A 445 -24.87 -8.64 -12.33
N LYS A 446 -24.54 -9.77 -11.74
CA LYS A 446 -23.21 -10.08 -11.16
C LYS A 446 -22.11 -10.16 -12.23
N GLN A 447 -22.43 -10.64 -13.43
CA GLN A 447 -21.48 -10.61 -14.56
C GLN A 447 -21.22 -9.17 -15.05
N ILE A 448 -22.23 -8.30 -15.04
CA ILE A 448 -22.06 -6.88 -15.39
C ILE A 448 -21.33 -6.12 -14.29
N PHE A 449 -21.64 -6.43 -13.03
CA PHE A 449 -21.09 -5.78 -11.84
C PHE A 449 -20.48 -6.81 -10.89
N PRO A 450 -19.25 -7.30 -11.17
CA PRO A 450 -18.58 -8.32 -10.34
C PRO A 450 -18.40 -7.90 -8.88
N MET A 451 -18.37 -6.59 -8.60
CA MET A 451 -18.30 -6.01 -7.25
C MET A 451 -19.41 -6.52 -6.32
N LEU A 452 -20.57 -6.90 -6.85
CA LEU A 452 -21.69 -7.41 -6.06
C LEU A 452 -21.39 -8.77 -5.42
N ASP A 453 -20.49 -9.57 -6.00
CA ASP A 453 -20.11 -10.89 -5.47
C ASP A 453 -19.01 -10.83 -4.41
N CYS A 454 -18.14 -9.81 -4.47
CA CYS A 454 -16.93 -9.73 -3.64
C CYS A 454 -16.91 -8.52 -2.70
N MET A 455 -18.03 -7.82 -2.50
CA MET A 455 -18.10 -6.57 -1.73
C MET A 455 -17.53 -6.69 -0.32
N ASP A 456 -17.80 -7.80 0.37
CA ASP A 456 -17.31 -8.01 1.74
C ASP A 456 -15.81 -8.30 1.76
N ASP A 457 -15.26 -8.91 0.72
CA ASP A 457 -13.82 -9.14 0.61
C ASP A 457 -13.10 -7.85 0.27
N LEU A 458 -13.63 -7.05 -0.66
CA LEU A 458 -13.12 -5.71 -0.96
C LEU A 458 -13.10 -4.83 0.30
N ARG A 459 -14.16 -4.85 1.12
CA ARG A 459 -14.21 -4.12 2.40
C ARG A 459 -13.14 -4.57 3.39
N LYS A 460 -12.85 -5.86 3.48
CA LYS A 460 -11.77 -6.38 4.36
C LYS A 460 -10.40 -5.94 3.85
N ILE A 461 -10.18 -5.97 2.55
CA ILE A 461 -8.90 -5.59 1.93
C ILE A 461 -8.64 -4.09 2.09
N SER A 462 -9.68 -3.26 1.97
CA SER A 462 -9.61 -1.80 2.18
C SER A 462 -9.84 -1.37 3.64
N ASP A 463 -9.84 -2.30 4.60
CA ASP A 463 -9.92 -1.96 6.01
C ASP A 463 -8.56 -1.40 6.45
N LEU A 464 -8.52 -0.09 6.71
CA LEU A 464 -7.31 0.62 7.12
C LEU A 464 -7.34 1.04 8.58
N ARG A 465 -8.18 0.40 9.39
CA ARG A 465 -8.19 0.60 10.84
C ARG A 465 -6.95 -0.01 11.48
N VAL A 466 -6.56 0.54 12.63
CA VAL A 466 -5.36 0.16 13.39
C VAL A 466 -4.06 0.15 12.56
N PRO A 467 -3.64 1.27 11.93
CA PRO A 467 -2.43 1.30 11.11
C PRO A 467 -1.13 0.92 11.83
N ALA A 468 -1.10 1.00 13.16
CA ALA A 468 0.05 0.58 13.96
C ALA A 468 0.39 -0.91 13.82
N ASP A 469 -0.61 -1.76 13.55
CA ASP A 469 -0.45 -3.21 13.40
C ASP A 469 0.22 -3.59 12.07
N TRP A 470 0.33 -2.65 11.12
CA TRP A 470 1.01 -2.88 9.84
C TRP A 470 2.53 -2.96 10.00
N TYR A 471 3.06 -2.61 11.17
CA TYR A 471 4.49 -2.54 11.47
C TYR A 471 4.84 -3.41 12.67
N PRO A 472 4.73 -4.75 12.55
CA PRO A 472 4.93 -5.67 13.66
C PRO A 472 6.34 -5.60 14.26
N GLU A 473 7.38 -5.37 13.44
CA GLU A 473 8.76 -5.24 13.89
C GLU A 473 8.93 -4.03 14.82
N ALA A 474 8.30 -2.89 14.49
CA ALA A 474 8.32 -1.70 15.33
C ALA A 474 7.50 -1.88 16.62
N ARG A 475 6.43 -2.69 16.58
CA ARG A 475 5.64 -3.05 17.78
C ARG A 475 6.32 -4.06 18.69
N ALA A 476 7.24 -4.87 18.15
CA ALA A 476 7.99 -5.87 18.90
C ALA A 476 9.15 -5.28 19.71
N MET A 477 9.47 -3.99 19.53
CA MET A 477 10.52 -3.29 20.25
C MET A 477 9.98 -2.12 21.08
N GLN A 478 10.67 -1.79 22.17
CA GLN A 478 10.38 -0.58 22.92
C GLN A 478 10.92 0.62 22.15
N ARG A 479 10.06 1.60 21.85
CA ARG A 479 10.42 2.85 21.18
C ARG A 479 10.05 4.03 22.06
N LYS A 480 10.99 4.97 22.23
CA LYS A 480 10.77 6.23 22.95
C LYS A 480 10.66 7.37 21.95
N ILE A 481 9.65 8.21 22.10
CA ILE A 481 9.42 9.34 21.21
C ILE A 481 9.86 10.63 21.89
N ILE A 482 10.74 11.40 21.24
CA ILE A 482 11.24 12.68 21.72
C ILE A 482 10.76 13.77 20.77
N PHE A 483 9.76 14.54 21.18
CA PHE A 483 9.17 15.61 20.39
C PHE A 483 9.91 16.93 20.64
N HIS A 484 10.64 17.42 19.64
CA HIS A 484 11.25 18.75 19.62
C HIS A 484 10.27 19.79 19.05
N ALA A 485 9.50 20.42 19.93
CA ALA A 485 8.44 21.36 19.58
C ALA A 485 8.93 22.80 19.58
N GLY A 486 8.79 23.50 18.46
CA GLY A 486 9.08 24.93 18.41
C GLY A 486 8.83 25.55 17.05
N PRO A 487 8.85 26.89 16.95
CA PRO A 487 8.76 27.58 15.67
C PRO A 487 9.98 27.28 14.79
N THR A 488 9.94 27.70 13.52
CA THR A 488 11.14 27.72 12.67
C THR A 488 12.23 28.61 13.29
N ASN A 489 13.50 28.28 13.02
CA ASN A 489 14.66 28.97 13.60
C ASN A 489 14.70 28.99 15.16
N SER A 490 14.39 27.86 15.78
CA SER A 490 14.39 27.68 17.25
C SER A 490 15.53 26.77 17.76
N GLY A 491 16.34 26.20 16.87
CA GLY A 491 17.33 25.19 17.22
C GLY A 491 16.77 23.78 17.45
N LYS A 492 15.45 23.56 17.30
CA LYS A 492 14.80 22.25 17.52
C LYS A 492 15.48 21.10 16.77
N THR A 493 15.75 21.29 15.48
CA THR A 493 16.38 20.28 14.62
C THR A 493 17.86 20.06 14.99
N TYR A 494 18.55 21.09 15.49
CA TYR A 494 19.97 20.97 15.85
C TYR A 494 20.21 19.91 16.92
N HIS A 495 19.39 19.90 17.98
CA HIS A 495 19.53 18.92 19.06
C HIS A 495 19.26 17.48 18.60
N ALA A 496 18.22 17.28 17.79
CA ALA A 496 17.94 15.96 17.20
C ALA A 496 19.09 15.48 16.31
N ILE A 497 19.69 16.37 15.51
CA ILE A 497 20.83 16.04 14.65
C ILE A 497 22.10 15.76 15.46
N GLN A 498 22.35 16.45 16.58
CA GLN A 498 23.48 16.10 17.45
C GLN A 498 23.33 14.69 18.04
N ARG A 499 22.12 14.31 18.45
CA ARG A 499 21.83 12.95 18.94
C ARG A 499 21.98 11.90 17.84
N TYR A 500 21.54 12.21 16.62
CA TYR A 500 21.75 11.40 15.41
C TYR A 500 23.24 11.14 15.16
N LEU A 501 24.08 12.19 15.18
CA LEU A 501 25.52 12.06 14.94
C LEU A 501 26.25 11.25 16.02
N ALA A 502 25.77 11.31 17.26
CA ALA A 502 26.37 10.59 18.38
C ALA A 502 25.97 9.10 18.47
N ALA A 503 24.89 8.69 17.79
CA ALA A 503 24.39 7.32 17.79
C ALA A 503 25.30 6.37 17.01
N LYS A 504 25.24 5.06 17.29
CA LYS A 504 25.98 4.04 16.52
C LYS A 504 25.37 3.81 15.14
N SER A 505 24.04 3.92 15.05
CA SER A 505 23.28 3.81 13.82
C SER A 505 22.09 4.75 13.86
N ALA A 506 21.84 5.47 12.77
CA ALA A 506 20.74 6.42 12.75
C ALA A 506 20.17 6.71 11.37
N VAL A 507 18.91 7.10 11.32
CA VAL A 507 18.24 7.52 10.08
C VAL A 507 17.64 8.92 10.21
N TYR A 508 17.93 9.79 9.26
CA TYR A 508 17.28 11.10 9.11
C TYR A 508 16.25 11.04 7.99
N CYS A 509 15.02 11.42 8.28
CA CYS A 509 13.88 11.46 7.37
C CYS A 509 13.46 12.90 7.09
N GLY A 510 13.88 13.44 5.95
CA GLY A 510 13.59 14.81 5.54
C GLY A 510 12.37 14.95 4.60
N PRO A 511 11.63 16.08 4.64
CA PRO A 511 10.54 16.37 3.71
C PRO A 511 11.01 16.62 2.27
N LEU A 512 12.29 16.96 2.08
CA LEU A 512 12.85 17.47 0.84
C LEU A 512 14.19 16.82 0.54
N LYS A 513 14.48 16.62 -0.76
CA LYS A 513 15.78 16.17 -1.26
C LYS A 513 16.92 17.06 -0.74
N LEU A 514 16.75 18.38 -0.77
CA LEU A 514 17.76 19.34 -0.27
C LEU A 514 18.16 19.09 1.19
N LEU A 515 17.22 18.76 2.07
CA LEU A 515 17.51 18.50 3.48
C LEU A 515 18.22 17.17 3.68
N ALA A 516 17.82 16.14 2.93
CA ALA A 516 18.53 14.86 2.94
C ALA A 516 20.00 15.03 2.53
N HIS A 517 20.27 15.81 1.46
CA HIS A 517 21.64 16.17 1.05
C HIS A 517 22.36 17.00 2.13
N GLU A 518 21.70 17.97 2.76
CA GLU A 518 22.32 18.79 3.79
C GLU A 518 22.78 17.96 5.00
N ILE A 519 21.96 17.02 5.47
CA ILE A 519 22.33 16.14 6.59
C ILE A 519 23.40 15.12 6.17
N PHE A 520 23.30 14.56 4.95
CA PHE A 520 24.33 13.70 4.38
C PHE A 520 25.70 14.40 4.35
N GLU A 521 25.77 15.62 3.82
CA GLU A 521 27.00 16.39 3.78
C GLU A 521 27.49 16.71 5.19
N LYS A 522 26.62 17.22 6.08
CA LYS A 522 27.00 17.57 7.45
C LYS A 522 27.54 16.38 8.24
N SER A 523 26.91 15.21 8.11
CA SER A 523 27.34 13.99 8.80
C SER A 523 28.72 13.55 8.35
N ASN A 524 28.94 13.48 7.03
CA ASN A 524 30.23 13.07 6.47
C ASN A 524 31.34 14.10 6.78
N HIS A 525 31.05 15.41 6.75
CA HIS A 525 32.01 16.44 7.18
C HIS A 525 32.33 16.36 8.67
N ALA A 526 31.40 15.87 9.50
CA ALA A 526 31.62 15.64 10.92
C ALA A 526 32.38 14.32 11.20
N GLY A 527 32.78 13.57 10.18
CA GLY A 527 33.49 12.30 10.31
C GLY A 527 32.59 11.11 10.68
N VAL A 528 31.28 11.23 10.50
CA VAL A 528 30.30 10.16 10.73
C VAL A 528 29.83 9.62 9.36
N PRO A 529 30.29 8.43 8.93
CA PRO A 529 29.94 7.85 7.64
C PRO A 529 28.42 7.74 7.49
N CYS A 530 27.87 8.39 6.48
CA CYS A 530 26.43 8.46 6.26
C CYS A 530 26.11 8.26 4.79
N ASP A 531 25.21 7.34 4.48
CA ASP A 531 24.69 7.14 3.13
C ASP A 531 23.56 8.13 2.80
N LEU A 532 23.29 8.33 1.51
CA LEU A 532 22.17 9.14 1.02
C LEU A 532 21.20 8.25 0.24
N VAL A 533 19.90 8.32 0.58
CA VAL A 533 18.84 7.64 -0.19
C VAL A 533 17.67 8.58 -0.44
N THR A 534 17.47 8.95 -1.69
CA THR A 534 16.32 9.74 -2.15
C THR A 534 15.56 8.99 -3.25
N GLY A 535 14.52 9.60 -3.81
CA GLY A 535 13.80 9.03 -4.94
C GLY A 535 14.68 8.85 -6.17
N GLU A 536 15.57 9.81 -6.43
CA GLU A 536 16.33 9.94 -7.68
C GLU A 536 17.84 9.71 -7.49
N GLU A 537 18.29 9.43 -6.27
CA GLU A 537 19.72 9.31 -5.96
C GLU A 537 19.97 8.38 -4.76
N ARG A 538 20.98 7.52 -4.91
CA ARG A 538 21.53 6.69 -3.85
C ARG A 538 23.04 6.78 -3.88
N THR A 539 23.64 7.14 -2.76
CA THR A 539 25.09 7.30 -2.61
C THR A 539 25.54 6.53 -1.39
N PHE A 540 26.42 5.56 -1.60
CA PHE A 540 27.08 4.79 -0.53
C PHE A 540 28.47 5.37 -0.30
N VAL A 541 28.82 5.65 0.95
CA VAL A 541 30.14 6.24 1.27
C VAL A 541 31.26 5.20 1.32
N ASP A 542 30.91 3.94 1.56
CA ASP A 542 31.87 2.84 1.50
C ASP A 542 32.14 2.44 0.03
N PRO A 543 33.40 2.48 -0.45
CA PRO A 543 33.76 2.08 -1.81
C PRO A 543 33.42 0.62 -2.16
N GLU A 544 33.31 -0.25 -1.16
CA GLU A 544 32.92 -1.66 -1.32
C GLU A 544 31.39 -1.83 -1.37
N GLY A 545 30.61 -0.75 -1.24
CA GLY A 545 29.15 -0.75 -1.33
C GLY A 545 28.44 -1.26 -0.07
N ARG A 546 29.14 -1.34 1.07
CA ARG A 546 28.52 -1.70 2.34
C ARG A 546 27.69 -0.52 2.88
N PRO A 547 26.50 -0.78 3.45
CA PRO A 547 25.69 0.28 4.05
C PRO A 547 26.39 0.84 5.29
N ALA A 548 26.41 2.16 5.40
CA ALA A 548 26.89 2.88 6.56
C ALA A 548 25.94 2.69 7.77
N GLY A 549 26.44 2.97 8.97
CA GLY A 549 25.60 2.99 10.18
C GLY A 549 24.55 4.11 10.15
N HIS A 550 24.83 5.19 9.42
CA HIS A 550 23.95 6.36 9.32
C HIS A 550 23.38 6.51 7.91
N LEU A 551 22.14 6.98 7.84
CA LEU A 551 21.40 7.17 6.60
C LEU A 551 20.66 8.51 6.62
N ALA A 552 20.89 9.35 5.62
CA ALA A 552 20.04 10.50 5.33
C ALA A 552 19.13 10.18 4.16
N CYS A 553 17.81 10.29 4.35
CA CYS A 553 16.85 9.97 3.30
C CYS A 553 15.68 10.96 3.23
N THR A 554 15.03 10.99 2.08
CA THR A 554 13.67 11.54 2.01
C THR A 554 12.72 10.61 2.75
N ILE A 555 11.70 11.15 3.42
CA ILE A 555 10.84 10.36 4.31
C ILE A 555 10.14 9.17 3.61
N GLU A 556 9.79 9.29 2.34
CA GLU A 556 9.20 8.21 1.54
C GLU A 556 10.12 6.99 1.38
N MET A 557 11.44 7.20 1.48
CA MET A 557 12.46 6.19 1.21
C MET A 557 12.98 5.50 2.47
N CYS A 558 12.48 5.86 3.66
CA CYS A 558 12.94 5.27 4.90
C CYS A 558 12.61 3.77 4.98
N ASN A 559 13.54 2.99 5.52
CA ASN A 559 13.33 1.56 5.75
C ASN A 559 12.73 1.33 7.14
N VAL A 560 11.52 0.75 7.18
CA VAL A 560 10.77 0.46 8.41
C VAL A 560 11.09 -0.93 9.00
N THR A 561 12.00 -1.68 8.38
CA THR A 561 12.42 -3.02 8.84
C THR A 561 13.87 -3.05 9.33
N MET A 562 14.65 -2.01 9.02
CA MET A 562 16.05 -1.91 9.45
C MET A 562 16.11 -1.32 10.87
N PRO A 563 16.83 -1.95 11.81
CA PRO A 563 16.98 -1.44 13.16
C PRO A 563 17.95 -0.25 13.18
N PHE A 564 17.60 0.79 13.93
CA PHE A 564 18.43 1.96 14.21
C PHE A 564 18.46 2.25 15.70
N GLU A 565 19.52 2.89 16.19
CA GLU A 565 19.53 3.43 17.56
C GLU A 565 18.69 4.71 17.61
N VAL A 566 18.86 5.59 16.62
CA VAL A 566 18.17 6.89 16.56
C VAL A 566 17.49 7.08 15.21
N ALA A 567 16.24 7.56 15.22
CA ALA A 567 15.58 8.09 14.04
C ALA A 567 15.23 9.56 14.23
N VAL A 568 15.38 10.37 13.19
CA VAL A 568 14.95 11.79 13.18
C VAL A 568 13.90 11.98 12.09
N ILE A 569 12.68 12.33 12.48
CA ILE A 569 11.59 12.70 11.56
C ILE A 569 11.45 14.22 11.58
N ASP A 570 11.76 14.87 10.46
CA ASP A 570 11.68 16.32 10.34
C ASP A 570 10.31 16.79 9.80
N GLU A 571 9.93 18.00 10.19
CA GLU A 571 8.67 18.66 9.83
C GLU A 571 7.41 17.77 10.03
N ILE A 572 7.25 17.17 11.21
CA ILE A 572 6.19 16.17 11.50
C ILE A 572 4.77 16.64 11.19
N GLN A 573 4.49 17.94 11.23
CA GLN A 573 3.17 18.46 10.90
C GLN A 573 2.74 18.17 9.45
N MET A 574 3.68 17.80 8.57
CA MET A 574 3.38 17.29 7.23
C MET A 574 2.62 15.97 7.24
N ILE A 575 2.45 15.31 8.39
CA ILE A 575 1.56 14.13 8.56
C ILE A 575 0.11 14.40 8.17
N ARG A 576 -0.34 15.67 8.24
CA ARG A 576 -1.67 16.11 7.78
C ARG A 576 -1.74 16.50 6.31
N ASP A 577 -0.61 16.44 5.59
CA ASP A 577 -0.58 16.81 4.18
C ASP A 577 -1.49 15.87 3.38
N LEU A 578 -2.34 16.47 2.55
CA LEU A 578 -3.38 15.71 1.87
C LEU A 578 -2.81 14.70 0.88
N SER A 579 -1.62 14.91 0.32
CA SER A 579 -1.06 14.03 -0.71
C SER A 579 0.08 13.15 -0.19
N ARG A 580 0.95 13.70 0.68
CA ARG A 580 2.18 13.06 1.16
C ARG A 580 2.12 12.61 2.63
N GLY A 581 1.07 12.96 3.37
CA GLY A 581 0.98 12.71 4.82
C GLY A 581 1.19 11.24 5.22
N TRP A 582 0.82 10.30 4.34
CA TRP A 582 1.05 8.87 4.52
C TRP A 582 2.51 8.48 4.80
N ALA A 583 3.48 9.23 4.25
CA ALA A 583 4.89 8.92 4.45
C ALA A 583 5.34 9.22 5.89
N TRP A 584 4.84 10.31 6.49
CA TRP A 584 5.07 10.63 7.90
C TRP A 584 4.40 9.63 8.83
N THR A 585 3.15 9.25 8.53
CA THR A 585 2.44 8.22 9.30
C THR A 585 3.20 6.90 9.27
N ARG A 586 3.68 6.48 8.10
CA ARG A 586 4.51 5.28 7.93
C ARG A 586 5.82 5.35 8.71
N ALA A 587 6.53 6.48 8.65
CA ALA A 587 7.79 6.64 9.37
C ALA A 587 7.58 6.62 10.89
N LEU A 588 6.60 7.38 11.39
CA LEU A 588 6.30 7.47 12.81
C LEU A 588 5.87 6.12 13.40
N LEU A 589 4.95 5.42 12.74
CA LEU A 589 4.45 4.14 13.24
C LEU A 589 5.40 2.97 12.95
N GLY A 590 6.23 3.06 11.91
CA GLY A 590 6.97 1.92 11.38
C GLY A 590 8.48 1.92 11.57
N LEU A 591 9.14 3.04 11.86
CA LEU A 591 10.60 3.02 12.05
C LEU A 591 10.99 2.16 13.27
N CYS A 592 11.89 1.20 13.04
CA CYS A 592 12.45 0.36 14.08
C CYS A 592 13.64 1.08 14.74
N ALA A 593 13.37 2.06 15.58
CA ALA A 593 14.39 2.81 16.30
C ALA A 593 14.11 2.89 17.81
N GLU A 594 15.18 2.80 18.63
CA GLU A 594 15.08 2.89 20.09
C GLU A 594 14.59 4.29 20.51
N GLU A 595 15.17 5.34 19.92
CA GLU A 595 14.74 6.74 20.10
C GLU A 595 14.28 7.35 18.77
N ILE A 596 13.05 7.84 18.72
CA ILE A 596 12.50 8.57 17.56
C ILE A 596 12.35 10.05 17.93
N HIS A 597 13.24 10.86 17.38
CA HIS A 597 13.23 12.30 17.51
C HIS A 597 12.33 12.90 16.43
N VAL A 598 11.32 13.64 16.86
CA VAL A 598 10.31 14.24 16.00
C VAL A 598 10.43 15.75 16.07
N CYS A 599 10.75 16.42 14.96
CA CYS A 599 10.88 17.88 14.91
C CYS A 599 9.65 18.51 14.25
N GLY A 600 9.04 19.51 14.88
CA GLY A 600 7.95 20.25 14.24
C GLY A 600 7.29 21.34 15.08
N GLU A 601 6.14 21.80 14.60
CA GLU A 601 5.35 22.85 15.27
C GLU A 601 4.61 22.32 16.50
N THR A 602 4.37 23.21 17.47
CA THR A 602 3.65 22.91 18.72
C THR A 602 2.23 22.38 18.48
N ALA A 603 1.58 22.78 17.38
CA ALA A 603 0.22 22.35 17.05
C ALA A 603 0.08 20.84 16.74
N ALA A 604 1.19 20.13 16.56
CA ALA A 604 1.21 18.69 16.33
C ALA A 604 1.35 17.86 17.62
N ILE A 605 1.70 18.46 18.76
CA ILE A 605 2.01 17.72 20.00
C ILE A 605 0.81 16.89 20.46
N ASP A 606 -0.34 17.52 20.64
CA ASP A 606 -1.53 16.86 21.20
C ASP A 606 -1.93 15.66 20.33
N PHE A 607 -2.00 15.88 19.02
CA PHE A 607 -2.34 14.85 18.04
C PHE A 607 -1.33 13.69 18.04
N ILE A 608 -0.03 13.98 18.03
CA ILE A 608 1.00 12.95 18.01
C ILE A 608 1.01 12.16 19.33
N THR A 609 0.78 12.83 20.46
CA THR A 609 0.66 12.18 21.77
C THR A 609 -0.55 11.25 21.81
N GLU A 610 -1.71 11.70 21.31
CA GLU A 610 -2.92 10.89 21.22
C GLU A 610 -2.75 9.69 20.26
N LEU A 611 -2.09 9.90 19.12
CA LEU A 611 -1.77 8.86 18.17
C LEU A 611 -0.88 7.77 18.78
N LEU A 612 0.17 8.16 19.51
CA LEU A 612 1.13 7.25 20.13
C LEU A 612 0.61 6.61 21.43
N TYR A 613 -0.42 7.19 22.04
CA TYR A 613 -1.17 6.52 23.11
C TYR A 613 -1.76 5.19 22.61
N THR A 614 -2.17 5.12 21.33
CA THR A 614 -2.69 3.86 20.73
C THR A 614 -1.63 2.77 20.58
N THR A 615 -0.34 3.14 20.50
CA THR A 615 0.80 2.21 20.42
C THR A 615 1.41 1.88 21.78
N GLY A 616 1.04 2.62 22.83
CA GLY A 616 1.61 2.46 24.17
C GLY A 616 3.03 3.02 24.30
N GLU A 617 3.41 3.97 23.44
CA GLU A 617 4.76 4.54 23.39
C GLU A 617 4.87 5.82 24.23
N GLU A 618 5.99 6.00 24.92
CA GLU A 618 6.25 7.19 25.75
C GLU A 618 6.60 8.39 24.86
N VAL A 619 5.99 9.55 25.14
CA VAL A 619 6.25 10.81 24.44
C VAL A 619 6.85 11.84 25.40
N GLU A 620 8.11 12.17 25.19
CA GLU A 620 8.81 13.25 25.90
C GLU A 620 8.82 14.52 25.03
N VAL A 621 8.33 15.65 25.56
CA VAL A 621 8.21 16.89 24.78
C VAL A 621 9.23 17.94 25.23
N HIS A 622 10.11 18.35 24.32
CA HIS A 622 11.09 19.41 24.50
C HIS A 622 10.63 20.68 23.79
N HIS A 623 10.45 21.76 24.55
CA HIS A 623 9.98 23.04 24.02
C HIS A 623 11.13 23.99 23.67
N TYR A 624 11.13 24.49 22.44
CA TYR A 624 12.11 25.43 21.91
C TYR A 624 11.47 26.76 21.58
N LYS A 625 12.14 27.85 21.96
CA LYS A 625 11.77 29.21 21.58
C LYS A 625 12.61 29.67 20.39
N ARG A 626 12.09 30.62 19.61
CA ARG A 626 12.82 31.19 18.48
C ARG A 626 14.14 31.81 18.96
N LEU A 627 15.24 31.52 18.25
CA LEU A 627 16.59 32.01 18.62
C LEU A 627 16.68 33.54 18.54
N THR A 628 16.01 34.13 17.56
CA THR A 628 15.95 35.57 17.35
C THR A 628 14.51 36.07 17.32
N PRO A 629 14.18 37.16 18.04
CA PRO A 629 12.85 37.75 17.98
C PRO A 629 12.57 38.31 16.58
N PHE A 630 11.29 38.38 16.21
CA PHE A 630 10.85 39.07 15.00
C PHE A 630 9.72 40.05 15.37
N SER A 631 9.63 41.13 14.61
CA SER A 631 8.56 42.13 14.73
C SER A 631 7.97 42.39 13.36
N VAL A 632 6.64 42.52 13.30
CA VAL A 632 5.95 43.01 12.11
C VAL A 632 6.17 44.52 12.04
N LEU A 633 6.54 45.05 10.87
CA LEU A 633 6.72 46.49 10.67
C LEU A 633 5.36 47.17 10.49
N ASP A 634 5.23 48.40 10.99
CA ASP A 634 3.98 49.18 10.92
C ASP A 634 3.68 49.72 9.52
N GLN A 635 4.70 49.84 8.67
CA GLN A 635 4.61 50.39 7.31
C GLN A 635 5.03 49.34 6.28
N ALA A 636 4.27 49.30 5.18
CA ALA A 636 4.63 48.50 4.01
C ALA A 636 5.87 49.09 3.32
N VAL A 637 6.49 48.31 2.44
CA VAL A 637 7.63 48.78 1.63
C VAL A 637 7.20 49.83 0.60
N GLU A 638 5.93 49.79 0.17
CA GLU A 638 5.25 50.70 -0.77
C GLU A 638 5.87 50.71 -2.19
N THR A 639 7.14 51.07 -2.31
CA THR A 639 7.89 51.18 -3.57
C THR A 639 9.16 50.33 -3.54
N LEU A 640 9.60 49.84 -4.71
CA LEU A 640 10.85 49.08 -4.82
C LEU A 640 12.10 49.93 -4.53
N ASP A 641 11.98 51.26 -4.50
CA ASP A 641 13.09 52.17 -4.16
C ASP A 641 13.46 52.06 -2.67
N ASN A 642 12.56 51.53 -1.84
CA ASN A 642 12.76 51.30 -0.41
C ASN A 642 13.41 49.93 -0.10
N LEU A 643 13.87 49.21 -1.12
CA LEU A 643 14.58 47.93 -0.96
C LEU A 643 15.97 48.14 -0.34
N ARG A 644 16.35 47.22 0.54
CA ARG A 644 17.59 47.27 1.33
C ARG A 644 18.31 45.91 1.28
N PRO A 645 19.64 45.89 1.45
CA PRO A 645 20.39 44.65 1.53
C PRO A 645 19.86 43.69 2.61
N GLY A 646 19.50 42.46 2.21
CA GLY A 646 18.89 41.43 3.05
C GLY A 646 17.37 41.31 2.91
N ASP A 647 16.75 42.08 2.01
CA ASP A 647 15.32 41.97 1.69
C ASP A 647 15.04 40.73 0.83
N CYS A 648 13.97 40.01 1.17
CA CYS A 648 13.44 38.91 0.39
C CYS A 648 11.96 39.16 0.05
N ILE A 649 11.65 39.27 -1.23
CA ILE A 649 10.30 39.45 -1.75
C ILE A 649 9.67 38.10 -2.07
N VAL A 650 8.64 37.72 -1.34
CA VAL A 650 7.91 36.46 -1.50
C VAL A 650 6.75 36.64 -2.47
N CYS A 651 6.76 35.84 -3.54
CA CYS A 651 5.82 35.85 -4.63
C CYS A 651 5.05 34.52 -4.71
N PHE A 652 3.80 34.56 -5.17
CA PHE A 652 2.99 33.34 -5.35
C PHE A 652 2.79 32.94 -6.81
N SER A 653 3.44 33.64 -7.76
CA SER A 653 3.45 33.30 -9.18
C SER A 653 4.82 33.51 -9.81
N LYS A 654 5.18 32.69 -10.81
CA LYS A 654 6.42 32.86 -11.59
C LYS A 654 6.42 34.19 -12.38
N ASN A 655 5.24 34.64 -12.82
CA ASN A 655 5.11 35.92 -13.53
C ASN A 655 5.50 37.11 -12.65
N ASP A 656 5.12 37.08 -11.37
CA ASP A 656 5.53 38.11 -10.41
C ASP A 656 7.05 38.10 -10.21
N ILE A 657 7.66 36.91 -10.12
CA ILE A 657 9.12 36.76 -10.03
C ILE A 657 9.81 37.44 -11.21
N TYR A 658 9.37 37.15 -12.44
CA TYR A 658 9.96 37.73 -13.65
C TYR A 658 9.72 39.25 -13.76
N SER A 659 8.54 39.72 -13.37
CA SER A 659 8.21 41.15 -13.37
C SER A 659 9.07 41.92 -12.37
N LEU A 660 9.19 41.42 -11.14
CA LEU A 660 9.95 42.07 -10.07
C LEU A 660 11.45 42.00 -10.32
N SER A 661 11.98 40.87 -10.81
CA SER A 661 13.41 40.75 -11.12
C SER A 661 13.85 41.76 -12.17
N ARG A 662 13.01 41.98 -13.18
CA ARG A 662 13.22 43.01 -14.21
C ARG A 662 13.16 44.43 -13.63
N GLN A 663 12.20 44.71 -12.76
CA GLN A 663 12.03 46.04 -12.18
C GLN A 663 13.19 46.41 -11.24
N ILE A 664 13.74 45.45 -10.51
CA ILE A 664 14.88 45.63 -9.61
C ILE A 664 16.16 45.85 -10.42
N GLU A 665 16.38 45.04 -11.46
CA GLU A 665 17.54 45.20 -12.33
C GLU A 665 17.48 46.51 -13.15
N GLY A 666 16.29 46.94 -13.56
CA GLY A 666 16.09 48.25 -14.20
C GLY A 666 16.48 49.45 -13.33
N ARG A 667 16.64 49.24 -12.02
CA ARG A 667 17.14 50.22 -11.04
C ARG A 667 18.63 50.04 -10.72
N GLY A 668 19.33 49.13 -11.41
CA GLY A 668 20.75 48.86 -11.21
C GLY A 668 21.07 47.98 -10.00
N GLN A 669 20.07 47.28 -9.43
CA GLN A 669 20.27 46.34 -8.33
C GLN A 669 20.26 44.89 -8.83
N GLU A 670 21.17 44.06 -8.31
CA GLU A 670 21.14 42.61 -8.56
C GLU A 670 20.20 41.90 -7.60
N CYS A 671 19.54 40.84 -8.10
CA CYS A 671 18.68 39.99 -7.27
C CYS A 671 18.92 38.51 -7.52
N ALA A 672 18.81 37.72 -6.45
CA ALA A 672 18.81 36.27 -6.47
C ALA A 672 17.38 35.76 -6.66
N VAL A 673 17.19 34.71 -7.46
CA VAL A 673 15.85 34.18 -7.78
C VAL A 673 15.73 32.73 -7.35
N ILE A 674 14.71 32.42 -6.53
CA ILE A 674 14.44 31.05 -6.06
C ILE A 674 12.97 30.70 -6.25
N TYR A 675 12.67 29.67 -7.03
CA TYR A 675 11.32 29.10 -7.11
C TYR A 675 11.35 27.57 -7.13
N GLY A 676 10.20 26.96 -6.84
CA GLY A 676 10.10 25.53 -6.54
C GLY A 676 10.65 24.58 -7.61
N SER A 677 10.49 24.87 -8.91
CA SER A 677 10.94 23.99 -9.99
C SER A 677 12.42 24.18 -10.39
N LEU A 678 13.17 25.06 -9.73
CA LEU A 678 14.60 25.15 -10.00
C LEU A 678 15.30 23.86 -9.56
N PRO A 679 16.29 23.38 -10.34
CA PRO A 679 17.17 22.30 -9.93
C PRO A 679 17.87 22.57 -8.58
N PRO A 680 18.23 21.52 -7.82
CA PRO A 680 18.90 21.67 -6.53
C PRO A 680 20.20 22.49 -6.58
N GLY A 681 21.08 22.24 -7.56
CA GLY A 681 22.36 22.94 -7.70
C GLY A 681 22.16 24.43 -7.96
N THR A 682 21.24 24.77 -8.86
CA THR A 682 20.83 26.15 -9.11
C THR A 682 20.28 26.84 -7.85
N LYS A 683 19.41 26.19 -7.07
CA LYS A 683 18.86 26.76 -5.80
C LYS A 683 19.98 27.05 -4.79
N LEU A 684 20.89 26.09 -4.58
CA LEU A 684 22.02 26.26 -3.67
C LEU A 684 22.95 27.38 -4.13
N SER A 685 23.22 27.50 -5.43
CA SER A 685 24.03 28.61 -5.96
C SER A 685 23.37 29.97 -5.75
N GLN A 686 22.05 30.10 -5.95
CA GLN A 686 21.34 31.36 -5.74
C GLN A 686 21.29 31.73 -4.24
N ALA A 687 21.08 30.74 -3.37
CA ALA A 687 21.16 30.90 -1.92
C ALA A 687 22.56 31.34 -1.47
N LYS A 688 23.62 30.67 -1.97
CA LYS A 688 25.01 31.02 -1.68
C LYS A 688 25.34 32.45 -2.11
N LYS A 689 24.92 32.86 -3.31
CA LYS A 689 25.10 34.22 -3.83
C LYS A 689 24.48 35.27 -2.90
N PHE A 690 23.24 35.04 -2.47
CA PHE A 690 22.54 35.95 -1.56
C PHE A 690 23.18 36.02 -0.17
N ASN A 691 23.60 34.86 0.36
CA ASN A 691 24.18 34.75 1.70
C ASN A 691 25.60 35.31 1.81
N ASP A 692 26.40 35.23 0.75
CA ASP A 692 27.81 35.63 0.75
C ASP A 692 27.96 37.13 1.03
N PRO A 693 28.48 37.57 2.20
CA PRO A 693 28.57 38.99 2.57
C PRO A 693 29.27 39.88 1.54
N GLU A 694 30.22 39.32 0.77
CA GLU A 694 31.03 40.05 -0.22
C GLU A 694 30.34 40.19 -1.58
N ASP A 695 29.29 39.40 -1.87
CA ASP A 695 28.56 39.47 -3.14
C ASP A 695 27.58 40.66 -3.15
N PRO A 696 27.56 41.50 -4.22
CA PRO A 696 26.66 42.65 -4.32
C PRO A 696 25.17 42.28 -4.41
N CYS A 697 24.84 41.02 -4.72
CA CYS A 697 23.47 40.53 -4.85
C CYS A 697 22.80 40.33 -3.48
N LYS A 698 22.20 41.41 -2.95
CA LYS A 698 21.60 41.44 -1.60
C LYS A 698 20.08 41.48 -1.56
N ILE A 699 19.42 41.34 -2.70
CA ILE A 699 17.96 41.25 -2.79
C ILE A 699 17.61 39.84 -3.27
N MET A 700 16.62 39.21 -2.64
CA MET A 700 16.09 37.92 -3.10
C MET A 700 14.64 38.07 -3.54
N ILE A 701 14.28 37.38 -4.62
CA ILE A 701 12.89 37.20 -5.05
C ILE A 701 12.62 35.71 -5.03
N ALA A 702 11.68 35.28 -4.21
CA ALA A 702 11.44 33.88 -3.97
C ALA A 702 9.96 33.50 -3.99
N THR A 703 9.63 32.24 -4.22
CA THR A 703 8.29 31.71 -3.91
C THR A 703 8.23 31.14 -2.50
N ASP A 704 7.09 30.59 -2.11
CA ASP A 704 6.90 29.80 -0.89
C ASP A 704 7.88 28.61 -0.73
N ALA A 705 8.66 28.29 -1.76
CA ALA A 705 9.72 27.28 -1.73
C ALA A 705 10.85 27.59 -0.73
N ILE A 706 11.04 28.84 -0.30
CA ILE A 706 12.03 29.17 0.74
C ILE A 706 11.53 28.91 2.17
N GLY A 707 10.27 28.50 2.33
CA GLY A 707 9.69 28.22 3.64
C GLY A 707 10.34 27.05 4.38
N MET A 708 11.08 26.19 3.67
CA MET A 708 11.80 25.04 4.20
C MET A 708 12.94 24.62 3.26
N GLY A 709 13.99 23.99 3.79
CA GLY A 709 15.01 23.30 3.00
C GLY A 709 16.14 24.14 2.41
N LEU A 710 16.25 25.43 2.76
CA LEU A 710 17.39 26.26 2.42
C LEU A 710 17.79 27.14 3.62
N ASN A 711 19.08 27.16 3.94
CA ASN A 711 19.63 28.08 4.93
C ASN A 711 19.84 29.46 4.27
N LEU A 712 18.99 30.43 4.62
CA LEU A 712 18.99 31.78 4.01
C LEU A 712 19.14 32.87 5.07
N SER A 713 20.04 33.83 4.81
CA SER A 713 20.33 34.96 5.69
C SER A 713 19.44 36.17 5.35
N ILE A 714 18.15 36.06 5.64
CA ILE A 714 17.15 37.10 5.31
C ILE A 714 16.97 38.05 6.49
N LYS A 715 17.06 39.37 6.24
CA LYS A 715 16.80 40.41 7.25
C LYS A 715 15.33 40.81 7.32
N ARG A 716 14.65 40.90 6.16
CA ARG A 716 13.25 41.33 6.06
C ARG A 716 12.51 40.55 4.98
N ILE A 717 11.38 39.96 5.35
CA ILE A 717 10.45 39.30 4.43
C ILE A 717 9.41 40.31 3.97
N ILE A 718 9.18 40.38 2.66
CA ILE A 718 8.23 41.28 2.01
C ILE A 718 7.26 40.42 1.21
N PHE A 719 5.98 40.36 1.59
CA PHE A 719 4.98 39.65 0.81
C PHE A 719 4.49 40.54 -0.34
N ASN A 720 4.74 40.14 -1.59
CA ASN A 720 4.27 40.88 -2.78
C ASN A 720 2.73 40.85 -2.89
N SER A 721 2.12 39.77 -2.41
CA SER A 721 0.67 39.56 -2.36
C SER A 721 0.38 38.63 -1.20
N LEU A 722 -0.85 38.64 -0.68
CA LEU A 722 -1.36 37.65 0.30
C LEU A 722 -2.28 36.60 -0.34
N LYS A 723 -2.47 36.65 -1.68
CA LYS A 723 -3.36 35.75 -2.41
C LYS A 723 -2.55 34.76 -3.24
N LYS A 724 -2.76 33.46 -3.01
CA LYS A 724 -2.24 32.38 -3.86
C LYS A 724 -3.23 32.13 -5.01
N PRO A 725 -2.85 32.33 -6.29
CA PRO A 725 -3.78 32.32 -7.42
C PRO A 725 -4.39 30.94 -7.78
N ASN A 726 -3.90 29.84 -7.20
CA ASN A 726 -4.23 28.46 -7.63
C ASN A 726 -4.81 27.55 -6.54
N LEU A 727 -5.63 28.05 -5.61
CA LEU A 727 -6.44 27.16 -4.76
C LEU A 727 -7.67 26.70 -5.56
N ASN A 728 -7.79 25.39 -5.78
CA ASN A 728 -8.95 24.78 -6.45
C ASN A 728 -10.26 25.21 -5.76
N GLU A 729 -11.38 25.26 -6.47
CA GLU A 729 -12.65 25.74 -5.89
C GLU A 729 -13.12 24.92 -4.66
N LYS A 730 -12.72 23.63 -4.58
CA LYS A 730 -12.88 22.76 -3.41
C LYS A 730 -11.95 23.16 -2.24
N GLU A 731 -10.68 23.46 -2.50
CA GLU A 731 -9.72 23.93 -1.49
C GLU A 731 -10.09 25.35 -1.01
N ARG A 732 -10.61 26.18 -1.90
CA ARG A 732 -11.17 27.51 -1.60
C ARG A 732 -12.44 27.40 -0.75
N ARG A 733 -13.30 26.39 -0.96
CA ARG A 733 -14.44 26.07 -0.07
C ARG A 733 -13.98 25.56 1.30
N ARG A 734 -12.95 24.71 1.37
CA ARG A 734 -12.41 24.17 2.64
C ARG A 734 -11.62 25.22 3.43
N TRP A 735 -10.81 26.05 2.78
CA TRP A 735 -10.20 27.25 3.38
C TRP A 735 -11.27 28.21 3.91
N LYS A 736 -12.36 28.44 3.15
CA LYS A 736 -13.54 29.19 3.62
C LYS A 736 -14.33 28.49 4.74
N SER A 737 -14.19 27.18 4.91
CA SER A 737 -14.83 26.42 6.00
C SER A 737 -14.00 26.52 7.27
N SER A 738 -12.67 26.50 7.14
CA SER A 738 -11.72 26.81 8.22
C SER A 738 -11.68 28.29 8.59
N ALA A 739 -12.04 29.19 7.66
CA ALA A 739 -12.18 30.62 7.86
C ALA A 739 -13.64 31.07 7.63
N ARG A 740 -14.58 30.64 8.49
CA ARG A 740 -15.91 31.26 8.51
C ARG A 740 -15.91 32.56 9.31
N ARG A 741 -15.83 33.66 8.54
CA ARG A 741 -16.30 35.05 8.75
C ARG A 741 -15.44 36.03 9.57
N ARG A 742 -14.69 36.90 8.87
CA ARG A 742 -15.14 38.24 8.38
C ARG A 742 -14.45 38.57 7.05
N PRO A 743 -15.07 39.29 6.11
CA PRO A 743 -14.36 39.82 4.95
C PRO A 743 -13.49 41.00 5.41
N CYS A 744 -12.17 40.83 5.46
CA CYS A 744 -11.25 41.95 5.69
C CYS A 744 -11.40 42.95 4.54
N ARG A 745 -12.04 44.08 4.84
CA ARG A 745 -12.13 45.28 3.98
C ARG A 745 -10.94 46.22 4.22
N SER A 746 -9.93 45.79 4.96
CA SER A 746 -8.79 46.59 5.38
C SER A 746 -7.64 46.52 4.35
N PRO A 747 -6.81 47.58 4.23
CA PRO A 747 -5.62 47.58 3.37
C PRO A 747 -4.69 46.40 3.69
N ASP A 748 -4.03 45.83 2.67
CA ASP A 748 -3.27 44.57 2.75
C ASP A 748 -2.24 44.51 3.91
N GLY A 749 -1.76 45.65 4.41
CA GLY A 749 -0.86 45.72 5.57
C GLY A 749 -1.49 45.29 6.91
N GLN A 750 -2.76 45.61 7.17
CA GLN A 750 -3.45 45.18 8.41
C GLN A 750 -3.78 43.68 8.39
N ALA A 751 -4.02 43.12 7.21
CA ALA A 751 -4.35 41.71 7.03
C ALA A 751 -3.18 40.77 7.36
N ALA A 752 -1.93 41.16 7.09
CA ALA A 752 -0.75 40.35 7.42
C ALA A 752 -0.53 40.20 8.93
N SER A 753 -0.70 41.30 9.69
CA SER A 753 -0.60 41.28 11.15
C SER A 753 -1.71 40.43 11.80
N GLU A 754 -2.93 40.49 11.25
CA GLU A 754 -4.06 39.67 11.68
C GLU A 754 -3.82 38.17 11.40
N ILE A 755 -3.24 37.80 10.26
CA ILE A 755 -2.93 36.41 9.93
C ILE A 755 -1.81 35.86 10.85
N LEU A 756 -0.76 36.65 11.13
CA LEU A 756 0.37 36.23 11.96
C LEU A 756 0.03 36.12 13.45
N SER A 757 -1.02 36.80 13.91
CA SER A 757 -1.49 36.75 15.31
C SER A 757 -2.53 35.65 15.59
N GLN A 758 -3.01 34.96 14.55
CA GLN A 758 -3.95 33.85 14.72
C GLN A 758 -3.27 32.61 15.33
N THR A 759 -3.96 31.97 16.25
CA THR A 759 -3.54 30.68 16.80
C THR A 759 -3.62 29.60 15.73
N ILE A 760 -2.53 28.84 15.56
CA ILE A 760 -2.47 27.72 14.62
C ILE A 760 -3.49 26.66 15.05
N LYS A 761 -4.27 26.16 14.09
CA LYS A 761 -5.23 25.08 14.38
C LYS A 761 -4.49 23.78 14.68
N PRO A 762 -4.87 23.04 15.74
CA PRO A 762 -4.34 21.71 16.01
C PRO A 762 -4.51 20.77 14.83
N ILE A 763 -3.64 19.77 14.76
CA ILE A 763 -3.79 18.68 13.79
C ILE A 763 -4.89 17.74 14.26
N GLU A 764 -5.76 17.31 13.35
CA GLU A 764 -6.90 16.44 13.67
C GLU A 764 -6.73 15.01 13.14
N ALA A 765 -5.97 14.81 12.05
CA ALA A 765 -5.82 13.51 11.43
C ALA A 765 -4.50 13.33 10.65
N ALA A 766 -4.07 12.08 10.53
CA ALA A 766 -2.87 11.62 9.82
C ALA A 766 -3.24 10.96 8.47
N GLY A 767 -2.42 11.19 7.44
CA GLY A 767 -2.64 10.61 6.12
C GLY A 767 -2.32 9.10 6.06
N LEU A 768 -3.07 8.35 5.24
CA LEU A 768 -2.81 6.95 4.87
C LEU A 768 -2.91 6.80 3.35
N HIS A 769 -2.24 5.79 2.77
CA HIS A 769 -2.38 5.47 1.34
C HIS A 769 -2.70 3.99 1.10
N PRO A 770 -3.30 3.63 -0.06
CA PRO A 770 -3.46 2.25 -0.48
C PRO A 770 -2.13 1.63 -0.89
N THR A 771 -1.74 0.53 -0.26
CA THR A 771 -0.51 -0.18 -0.62
C THR A 771 -0.65 -0.88 -1.97
N ALA A 772 0.49 -1.15 -2.63
CA ALA A 772 0.49 -1.86 -3.90
C ALA A 772 -0.14 -3.26 -3.80
N ASP A 773 0.08 -3.96 -2.67
CA ASP A 773 -0.45 -5.31 -2.43
C ASP A 773 -1.99 -5.29 -2.27
N GLN A 774 -2.53 -4.28 -1.58
CA GLN A 774 -3.98 -4.10 -1.46
C GLN A 774 -4.64 -3.85 -2.82
N ILE A 775 -4.05 -2.99 -3.64
CA ILE A 775 -4.57 -2.71 -4.99
C ILE A 775 -4.46 -3.93 -5.91
N GLU A 776 -3.41 -4.74 -5.74
CA GLU A 776 -3.27 -6.02 -6.45
C GLU A 776 -4.34 -7.02 -6.07
N MET A 777 -4.67 -7.13 -4.78
CA MET A 777 -5.80 -7.94 -4.32
C MET A 777 -7.14 -7.42 -4.89
N PHE A 778 -7.33 -6.09 -4.97
CA PHE A 778 -8.53 -5.51 -5.60
C PHE A 778 -8.63 -5.88 -7.09
N ALA A 779 -7.53 -5.78 -7.83
CA ALA A 779 -7.50 -6.14 -9.24
C ALA A 779 -7.75 -7.64 -9.48
N TYR A 780 -7.36 -8.51 -8.54
CA TYR A 780 -7.69 -9.94 -8.63
C TYR A 780 -9.20 -10.19 -8.56
N HIS A 781 -9.91 -9.44 -7.70
CA HIS A 781 -11.37 -9.54 -7.59
C HIS A 781 -12.09 -8.82 -8.75
N LEU A 782 -11.46 -7.78 -9.32
CA LEU A 782 -12.02 -6.93 -10.37
C LEU A 782 -11.03 -6.79 -11.54
N PRO A 783 -10.79 -7.86 -12.32
CA PRO A 783 -9.73 -7.90 -13.33
C PRO A 783 -9.98 -6.95 -14.51
N ASP A 784 -11.24 -6.66 -14.82
CA ASP A 784 -11.63 -5.80 -15.94
C ASP A 784 -11.69 -4.31 -15.56
N ALA A 785 -11.53 -3.97 -14.28
CA ALA A 785 -11.53 -2.59 -13.82
C ALA A 785 -10.19 -1.91 -14.11
N THR A 786 -10.22 -0.65 -14.55
CA THR A 786 -9.01 0.13 -14.76
C THR A 786 -8.35 0.48 -13.43
N LEU A 787 -7.04 0.67 -13.40
CA LEU A 787 -6.32 1.04 -12.16
C LEU A 787 -6.89 2.33 -11.53
N SER A 788 -7.27 3.32 -12.35
CA SER A 788 -7.89 4.56 -11.87
C SER A 788 -9.24 4.29 -11.19
N ASN A 789 -10.07 3.42 -11.78
CA ASN A 789 -11.34 3.00 -11.21
C ASN A 789 -11.16 2.16 -9.93
N LEU A 790 -10.20 1.23 -9.89
CA LEU A 790 -9.86 0.43 -8.71
C LEU A 790 -9.51 1.31 -7.51
N ILE A 791 -8.75 2.38 -7.73
CA ILE A 791 -8.39 3.34 -6.68
C ILE A 791 -9.64 4.06 -6.15
N ASP A 792 -10.55 4.49 -7.03
CA ASP A 792 -11.78 5.16 -6.60
C ASP A 792 -12.69 4.21 -5.81
N ILE A 793 -12.83 2.95 -6.24
CA ILE A 793 -13.55 1.92 -5.49
C ILE A 793 -12.88 1.68 -4.13
N PHE A 794 -11.56 1.53 -4.10
CA PHE A 794 -10.80 1.33 -2.87
C PHE A 794 -11.05 2.45 -1.87
N VAL A 795 -10.92 3.71 -2.29
CA VAL A 795 -11.13 4.88 -1.43
C VAL A 795 -12.58 4.94 -0.94
N SER A 796 -13.55 4.62 -1.80
CA SER A 796 -14.98 4.59 -1.46
C SER A 796 -15.32 3.52 -0.41
N LEU A 797 -14.68 2.35 -0.49
CA LEU A 797 -14.88 1.23 0.44
C LEU A 797 -14.00 1.29 1.69
N SER A 798 -12.95 2.12 1.68
CA SER A 798 -11.98 2.18 2.75
C SER A 798 -12.59 2.65 4.07
N GLN A 799 -12.15 2.01 5.17
CA GLN A 799 -12.52 2.37 6.52
C GLN A 799 -11.27 2.81 7.26
N VAL A 800 -11.34 3.96 7.92
CA VAL A 800 -10.24 4.54 8.70
C VAL A 800 -10.74 4.93 10.08
N ASP A 801 -9.88 4.85 11.09
CA ASP A 801 -10.20 5.37 12.41
C ASP A 801 -10.25 6.91 12.39
N GLY A 802 -10.93 7.52 13.36
CA GLY A 802 -11.22 8.96 13.37
C GLY A 802 -9.99 9.89 13.33
N MET A 803 -8.81 9.37 13.68
CA MET A 803 -7.52 10.08 13.66
C MET A 803 -6.78 9.97 12.33
N TYR A 804 -7.38 9.35 11.30
CA TYR A 804 -6.74 9.15 10.00
C TYR A 804 -7.63 9.58 8.84
N PHE A 805 -7.01 9.83 7.70
CA PHE A 805 -7.70 10.07 6.43
C PHE A 805 -6.93 9.44 5.27
N VAL A 806 -7.62 9.06 4.20
CA VAL A 806 -6.96 8.58 2.98
C VAL A 806 -6.44 9.78 2.17
N CYS A 807 -5.15 9.76 1.84
CA CYS A 807 -4.49 10.80 1.05
C CYS A 807 -5.13 10.95 -0.34
N ASN A 808 -4.90 12.11 -0.96
CA ASN A 808 -5.30 12.42 -2.31
C ASN A 808 -4.44 11.63 -3.32
N ILE A 809 -5.12 10.94 -4.24
CA ILE A 809 -4.52 10.04 -5.24
C ILE A 809 -4.75 10.59 -6.67
N ASP A 810 -5.17 11.85 -6.81
CA ASP A 810 -5.47 12.48 -8.10
C ASP A 810 -4.30 12.43 -9.09
N ASP A 811 -3.06 12.64 -8.62
CA ASP A 811 -1.87 12.61 -9.48
C ASP A 811 -1.57 11.18 -9.95
N PHE A 812 -1.70 10.19 -9.06
CA PHE A 812 -1.56 8.78 -9.40
C PHE A 812 -2.64 8.33 -10.42
N LYS A 813 -3.90 8.74 -10.23
CA LYS A 813 -4.99 8.42 -11.16
C LYS A 813 -4.77 9.05 -12.54
N PHE A 814 -4.32 10.30 -12.57
CA PHE A 814 -3.96 10.98 -13.82
C PHE A 814 -2.91 10.18 -14.62
N LEU A 815 -1.90 9.64 -13.95
CA LEU A 815 -0.90 8.78 -14.59
C LEU A 815 -1.49 7.44 -15.02
N ALA A 816 -2.31 6.81 -14.17
CA ALA A 816 -2.97 5.54 -14.49
C ALA A 816 -3.81 5.63 -15.77
N ASP A 817 -4.59 6.70 -15.93
CA ASP A 817 -5.39 6.98 -17.13
C ASP A 817 -4.48 7.22 -18.35
N MET A 818 -3.38 7.95 -18.19
CA MET A 818 -2.44 8.26 -19.27
C MET A 818 -1.81 7.00 -19.89
N ILE A 819 -1.43 6.02 -19.07
CA ILE A 819 -0.80 4.77 -19.53
C ILE A 819 -1.78 3.60 -19.62
N GLN A 820 -3.10 3.80 -19.46
CA GLN A 820 -4.10 2.73 -19.47
C GLN A 820 -3.99 1.82 -20.71
N HIS A 821 -3.76 2.41 -21.88
CA HIS A 821 -3.64 1.72 -23.16
C HIS A 821 -2.29 0.99 -23.37
N VAL A 822 -1.32 1.17 -22.48
CA VAL A 822 -0.01 0.51 -22.54
C VAL A 822 -0.11 -0.84 -21.83
N PRO A 823 0.29 -1.97 -22.44
CA PRO A 823 0.18 -3.29 -21.82
C PRO A 823 1.27 -3.47 -20.76
N LEU A 824 0.93 -3.20 -19.51
CA LEU A 824 1.80 -3.39 -18.34
C LEU A 824 1.09 -4.27 -17.33
N ASN A 825 1.86 -5.12 -16.65
CA ASN A 825 1.36 -5.80 -15.46
C ASN A 825 0.97 -4.76 -14.40
N LEU A 826 0.13 -5.16 -13.44
CA LEU A 826 -0.40 -4.24 -12.45
C LEU A 826 0.70 -3.68 -11.54
N ARG A 827 1.66 -4.50 -11.14
CA ARG A 827 2.75 -4.09 -10.25
C ARG A 827 3.62 -2.99 -10.86
N PHE A 828 4.07 -3.17 -12.10
CA PHE A 828 4.85 -2.16 -12.83
C PHE A 828 3.99 -0.93 -13.08
N ARG A 829 2.73 -1.09 -13.50
CA ARG A 829 1.80 0.03 -13.67
C ARG A 829 1.68 0.86 -12.39
N TYR A 830 1.47 0.22 -11.24
CA TYR A 830 1.39 0.88 -9.94
C TYR A 830 2.67 1.69 -9.67
N VAL A 831 3.85 1.08 -9.83
CA VAL A 831 5.14 1.77 -9.62
C VAL A 831 5.27 2.99 -10.54
N PHE A 832 4.97 2.87 -11.84
CA PHE A 832 4.97 4.01 -12.77
C PHE A 832 4.00 5.12 -12.30
N CYS A 833 2.82 4.77 -11.82
CA CYS A 833 1.83 5.74 -11.33
C CYS A 833 2.23 6.42 -10.00
N THR A 834 3.21 5.88 -9.27
CA THR A 834 3.79 6.57 -8.08
C THR A 834 4.93 7.53 -8.42
N ALA A 835 5.37 7.58 -9.69
CA ALA A 835 6.46 8.46 -10.09
C ALA A 835 6.09 9.95 -9.90
N PRO A 836 6.96 10.76 -9.25
CA PRO A 836 6.65 12.15 -8.95
C PRO A 836 6.84 13.03 -10.19
N ILE A 837 5.77 13.22 -10.99
CA ILE A 837 5.83 14.08 -12.18
C ILE A 837 4.94 15.32 -12.08
N ASN A 838 5.36 16.40 -12.73
CA ASN A 838 4.56 17.61 -12.85
C ASN A 838 3.57 17.50 -14.02
N ARG A 839 2.30 17.18 -13.74
CA ARG A 839 1.23 17.08 -14.75
C ARG A 839 0.96 18.35 -15.55
N ARG A 840 1.45 19.52 -15.11
CA ARG A 840 1.31 20.79 -15.84
C ARG A 840 2.31 20.92 -16.98
N GLN A 841 3.32 20.05 -17.06
CA GLN A 841 4.34 20.08 -18.10
C GLN A 841 4.08 18.99 -19.16
N PRO A 842 3.60 19.35 -20.38
CA PRO A 842 3.27 18.35 -21.40
C PRO A 842 4.46 17.50 -21.85
N PHE A 843 5.67 18.07 -21.85
CA PHE A 843 6.89 17.36 -22.23
C PHE A 843 7.21 16.21 -21.27
N VAL A 844 7.07 16.43 -19.96
CA VAL A 844 7.28 15.39 -18.94
C VAL A 844 6.24 14.29 -19.08
N CYS A 845 4.95 14.63 -19.22
CA CYS A 845 3.87 13.67 -19.45
C CYS A 845 4.11 12.81 -20.71
N THR A 846 4.55 13.44 -21.81
CA THR A 846 4.84 12.72 -23.06
C THR A 846 6.04 11.78 -22.90
N SER A 847 7.05 12.21 -22.14
CA SER A 847 8.24 11.40 -21.85
C SER A 847 7.88 10.20 -20.97
N PHE A 848 7.08 10.41 -19.92
CA PHE A 848 6.52 9.34 -19.08
C PHE A 848 5.80 8.27 -19.91
N LEU A 849 4.91 8.68 -20.82
CA LEU A 849 4.22 7.75 -21.71
C LEU A 849 5.20 6.98 -22.62
N LYS A 850 6.21 7.66 -23.17
CA LYS A 850 7.22 6.98 -24.00
C LYS A 850 8.06 5.99 -23.18
N PHE A 851 8.41 6.32 -21.95
CA PHE A 851 9.14 5.43 -21.05
C PHE A 851 8.32 4.16 -20.76
N ALA A 852 7.05 4.33 -20.38
CA ALA A 852 6.13 3.21 -20.16
C ALA A 852 5.97 2.34 -21.41
N ARG A 853 5.87 2.94 -22.61
CA ARG A 853 5.78 2.21 -23.89
C ARG A 853 7.04 1.43 -24.23
N GLN A 854 8.22 2.01 -24.06
CA GLN A 854 9.48 1.28 -24.29
C GLN A 854 9.63 0.13 -23.28
N PHE A 855 9.30 0.39 -22.02
CA PHE A 855 9.29 -0.62 -20.97
C PHE A 855 8.35 -1.79 -21.33
N SER A 856 7.13 -1.52 -21.81
CA SER A 856 6.17 -2.57 -22.21
C SER A 856 6.62 -3.43 -23.39
N ARG A 857 7.62 -2.97 -24.16
CA ARG A 857 8.19 -3.67 -25.32
C ARG A 857 9.45 -4.44 -24.97
N ASP A 858 9.87 -4.42 -23.71
CA ASP A 858 11.15 -5.00 -23.27
C ASP A 858 12.36 -4.39 -24.01
N GLU A 859 12.25 -3.10 -24.38
CA GLU A 859 13.33 -2.32 -24.98
C GLU A 859 13.99 -1.39 -23.94
N PRO A 860 15.26 -1.60 -23.56
CA PRO A 860 15.95 -0.76 -22.58
C PRO A 860 16.08 0.70 -23.04
N LEU A 861 15.84 1.63 -22.13
CA LEU A 861 16.03 3.06 -22.34
C LEU A 861 17.50 3.44 -22.12
N THR A 862 18.33 3.17 -23.11
CA THR A 862 19.76 3.53 -23.07
C THR A 862 19.98 5.05 -23.11
N PHE A 863 21.14 5.51 -22.64
CA PHE A 863 21.61 6.90 -22.71
C PHE A 863 21.44 7.47 -24.12
N ARG A 864 21.83 6.71 -25.16
CA ARG A 864 21.67 7.11 -26.56
C ARG A 864 20.21 7.30 -26.96
N TRP A 865 19.28 6.51 -26.42
CA TRP A 865 17.86 6.68 -26.67
C TRP A 865 17.36 7.97 -26.00
N VAL A 866 17.74 8.20 -24.74
CA VAL A 866 17.34 9.41 -23.98
C VAL A 866 17.88 10.67 -24.64
N CYS A 867 19.16 10.70 -25.01
CA CYS A 867 19.78 11.82 -25.75
C CYS A 867 19.02 12.17 -27.03
N ARG A 868 18.58 11.17 -27.81
CA ARG A 868 17.78 11.43 -29.01
C ARG A 868 16.37 11.94 -28.69
N HIS A 869 15.78 11.51 -27.58
CA HIS A 869 14.44 11.94 -27.17
C HIS A 869 14.43 13.37 -26.63
N ILE A 870 15.47 13.79 -25.89
CA ILE A 870 15.62 15.15 -25.35
C ILE A 870 16.34 16.11 -26.30
N ASN A 871 16.75 15.66 -27.49
CA ASN A 871 17.56 16.40 -28.45
C ASN A 871 18.91 16.91 -27.87
N TRP A 872 19.64 16.02 -27.21
CA TRP A 872 20.98 16.31 -26.66
C TRP A 872 22.04 16.40 -27.78
N PRO A 873 23.01 17.35 -27.71
CA PRO A 873 23.18 18.38 -26.68
C PRO A 873 22.15 19.50 -26.79
N VAL A 874 21.62 19.94 -25.64
CA VAL A 874 20.63 21.03 -25.59
C VAL A 874 21.27 22.40 -25.84
N ALA A 875 20.50 23.32 -26.41
CA ALA A 875 20.97 24.67 -26.66
C ALA A 875 20.88 25.56 -25.40
N VAL A 876 21.83 26.49 -25.26
CA VAL A 876 21.81 27.53 -24.22
C VAL A 876 20.51 28.35 -24.33
N PRO A 877 19.80 28.62 -23.20
CA PRO A 877 18.51 29.29 -23.25
C PRO A 877 18.67 30.74 -23.74
N ARG A 878 17.81 31.16 -24.68
CA ARG A 878 17.81 32.53 -25.24
C ARG A 878 16.66 33.38 -24.71
N ASN A 879 15.60 32.72 -24.25
CA ASN A 879 14.39 33.33 -23.70
C ASN A 879 13.85 32.50 -22.52
N ILE A 880 12.80 32.97 -21.85
CA ILE A 880 12.23 32.30 -20.68
C ILE A 880 11.53 30.98 -21.04
N LYS A 881 10.98 30.84 -22.25
CA LYS A 881 10.38 29.58 -22.70
C LYS A 881 11.45 28.50 -22.84
N ASP A 882 12.63 28.85 -23.35
CA ASP A 882 13.76 27.93 -23.43
C ASP A 882 14.19 27.48 -22.02
N LEU A 883 14.29 28.40 -21.07
CA LEU A 883 14.63 28.07 -19.67
C LEU A 883 13.61 27.11 -19.04
N VAL A 884 12.31 27.38 -19.25
CA VAL A 884 11.22 26.50 -18.78
C VAL A 884 11.27 25.14 -19.46
N HIS A 885 11.68 25.07 -20.74
CA HIS A 885 11.89 23.80 -21.42
C HIS A 885 13.08 23.03 -20.86
N LEU A 886 14.20 23.70 -20.53
CA LEU A 886 15.35 23.05 -19.88
C LEU A 886 14.99 22.52 -18.48
N GLU A 887 14.19 23.26 -17.69
CA GLU A 887 13.60 22.74 -16.44
C GLU A 887 12.79 21.46 -16.71
N ALA A 888 11.99 21.43 -17.78
CA ALA A 888 11.22 20.25 -18.14
C ALA A 888 12.10 19.06 -18.59
N VAL A 889 13.21 19.32 -19.28
CA VAL A 889 14.19 18.28 -19.61
C VAL A 889 14.84 17.75 -18.34
N HIS A 890 15.18 18.62 -17.39
CA HIS A 890 15.72 18.20 -16.09
C HIS A 890 14.73 17.30 -15.33
N ASP A 891 13.44 17.67 -15.29
CA ASP A 891 12.38 16.85 -14.69
C ASP A 891 12.26 15.45 -15.37
N VAL A 892 12.52 15.36 -16.69
CA VAL A 892 12.55 14.08 -17.42
C VAL A 892 13.75 13.23 -17.04
N LEU A 893 14.92 13.84 -16.80
CA LEU A 893 16.10 13.12 -16.32
C LEU A 893 15.90 12.63 -14.88
N ASP A 894 15.28 13.44 -14.01
CA ASP A 894 14.87 13.02 -12.66
C ASP A 894 13.92 11.81 -12.72
N LEU A 895 12.92 11.84 -13.62
CA LEU A 895 12.03 10.70 -13.84
C LEU A 895 12.78 9.43 -14.28
N TYR A 896 13.76 9.57 -15.18
CA TYR A 896 14.60 8.44 -15.60
C TYR A 896 15.36 7.87 -14.41
N LEU A 897 16.04 8.72 -13.64
CA LEU A 897 16.82 8.31 -12.46
C LEU A 897 15.92 7.65 -11.42
N TRP A 898 14.73 8.21 -11.18
CA TRP A 898 13.74 7.60 -10.29
C TRP A 898 13.37 6.19 -10.75
N LEU A 899 13.07 5.99 -12.03
CA LEU A 899 12.72 4.67 -12.57
C LEU A 899 13.91 3.69 -12.55
N SER A 900 15.14 4.17 -12.72
CA SER A 900 16.35 3.34 -12.72
C SER A 900 16.54 2.55 -11.42
N TYR A 901 16.19 3.13 -10.27
CA TYR A 901 16.28 2.43 -8.98
C TYR A 901 15.20 1.37 -8.75
N ARG A 902 14.18 1.31 -9.62
CA ARG A 902 13.10 0.30 -9.56
C ARG A 902 13.21 -0.72 -10.69
N PHE A 903 13.79 -0.32 -11.82
CA PHE A 903 13.85 -1.10 -13.06
C PHE A 903 15.26 -1.02 -13.69
N MET A 904 16.27 -1.53 -12.99
CA MET A 904 17.68 -1.38 -13.37
C MET A 904 17.99 -1.91 -14.78
N ASP A 905 17.44 -3.05 -15.16
CA ASP A 905 17.69 -3.65 -16.48
C ASP A 905 17.11 -2.81 -17.64
N MET A 906 16.00 -2.13 -17.38
CA MET A 906 15.28 -1.32 -18.37
C MET A 906 15.74 0.13 -18.43
N PHE A 907 16.42 0.60 -17.39
CA PHE A 907 16.99 1.94 -17.25
C PHE A 907 18.45 1.83 -16.79
N PRO A 908 19.34 1.24 -17.61
CA PRO A 908 20.67 0.81 -17.16
C PRO A 908 21.68 1.94 -16.98
N ASP A 909 21.50 3.07 -17.67
CA ASP A 909 22.55 4.09 -17.83
C ASP A 909 22.40 5.26 -16.84
N ALA A 910 22.08 4.96 -15.58
CA ALA A 910 21.79 5.98 -14.56
C ALA A 910 22.96 6.96 -14.33
N ASP A 911 24.20 6.48 -14.31
CA ASP A 911 25.38 7.32 -14.07
C ASP A 911 25.62 8.33 -15.20
N LEU A 912 25.52 7.88 -16.47
CA LEU A 912 25.65 8.75 -17.64
C LEU A 912 24.54 9.80 -17.69
N ILE A 913 23.32 9.42 -17.31
CA ILE A 913 22.18 10.34 -17.23
C ILE A 913 22.39 11.38 -16.12
N ARG A 914 23.00 11.00 -14.99
CA ARG A 914 23.34 11.91 -13.90
C ARG A 914 24.41 12.93 -14.31
N GLU A 915 25.41 12.52 -15.07
CA GLU A 915 26.40 13.45 -15.64
C GLU A 915 25.74 14.48 -16.57
N ALA A 916 24.89 14.03 -17.49
CA ALA A 916 24.13 14.92 -18.37
C ALA A 916 23.16 15.83 -17.60
N GLN A 917 22.54 15.33 -16.53
CA GLN A 917 21.69 16.12 -15.65
C GLN A 917 22.47 17.23 -14.94
N LYS A 918 23.69 16.95 -14.49
CA LYS A 918 24.56 17.94 -13.86
C LYS A 918 24.98 19.04 -14.85
N GLU A 919 25.37 18.65 -16.07
CA GLU A 919 25.67 19.62 -17.15
C GLU A 919 24.45 20.50 -17.47
N LEU A 920 23.25 19.92 -17.44
CA LEU A 920 22.00 20.65 -17.61
C LEU A 920 21.69 21.60 -16.45
N ASP A 921 21.94 21.21 -15.19
CA ASP A 921 21.80 22.10 -14.03
C ASP A 921 22.73 23.31 -14.16
N ASP A 922 24.00 23.10 -14.55
CA ASP A 922 24.97 24.19 -14.76
C ASP A 922 24.50 25.16 -15.88
N MET A 923 23.88 24.64 -16.94
CA MET A 923 23.27 25.47 -18.00
C MET A 923 22.05 26.26 -17.50
N ILE A 924 21.17 25.64 -16.71
CA ILE A 924 20.02 26.30 -16.10
C ILE A 924 20.50 27.38 -15.12
N GLN A 925 21.53 27.10 -14.33
CA GLN A 925 22.14 28.04 -13.40
C GLN A 925 22.69 29.27 -14.14
N ALA A 926 23.39 29.07 -15.26
CA ALA A 926 23.84 30.17 -16.11
C ALA A 926 22.66 30.97 -16.71
N GLY A 927 21.59 30.28 -17.12
CA GLY A 927 20.36 30.91 -17.60
C GLY A 927 19.65 31.75 -16.52
N VAL A 928 19.58 31.26 -15.28
CA VAL A 928 18.98 31.95 -14.14
C VAL A 928 19.85 33.15 -13.69
N ARG A 929 21.18 33.05 -13.76
CA ARG A 929 22.06 34.20 -13.53
C ARG A 929 21.78 35.33 -14.53
N ASN A 930 21.46 34.98 -15.77
CA ASN A 930 21.13 35.92 -16.84
C ASN A 930 19.61 36.07 -17.07
N ILE A 931 18.78 35.76 -16.06
CA ILE A 931 17.32 35.65 -16.22
C ILE A 931 16.69 36.93 -16.78
N THR A 932 17.24 38.08 -16.43
CA THR A 932 16.78 39.39 -16.89
C THR A 932 17.02 39.61 -18.38
N ALA A 933 18.15 39.16 -18.91
CA ALA A 933 18.42 39.15 -20.35
C ALA A 933 17.43 38.24 -21.09
N LEU A 934 17.11 37.07 -20.52
CA LEU A 934 16.12 36.15 -21.06
C LEU A 934 14.70 36.76 -21.07
N ILE A 935 14.33 37.51 -20.02
CA ILE A 935 13.05 38.23 -19.95
C ILE A 935 12.98 39.29 -21.06
N ARG A 936 14.04 40.11 -21.22
CA ARG A 936 14.10 41.14 -22.27
C ARG A 936 13.98 40.55 -23.68
N ALA A 937 14.61 39.41 -23.94
CA ALA A 937 14.52 38.71 -25.22
C ALA A 937 13.12 38.15 -25.49
N SER A 938 12.43 37.68 -24.44
CA SER A 938 11.08 37.12 -24.54
C SER A 938 10.05 38.17 -24.99
N ASP A 939 10.17 39.42 -24.52
CA ASP A 939 9.26 40.51 -24.88
C ASP A 939 9.52 41.06 -26.29
N ARG A 940 10.78 41.11 -26.74
CA ARG A 940 11.14 41.59 -28.08
C ARG A 940 10.51 40.75 -29.20
N GLN A 941 10.28 39.46 -28.96
CA GLN A 941 9.58 38.58 -29.91
C GLN A 941 8.06 38.80 -29.95
N ILE A 942 7.48 39.45 -28.93
CA ILE A 942 6.05 39.73 -28.86
C ILE A 942 5.72 41.08 -29.55
N GLY A 943 6.71 41.95 -29.75
CA GLY A 943 6.52 43.33 -30.26
C GLY A 943 7.05 43.65 -31.67
N ALA A 944 7.49 42.67 -32.48
CA ALA A 944 7.96 42.95 -33.84
C ALA A 944 6.80 42.88 -34.87
N PRO A 945 6.53 43.96 -35.65
CA PRO A 945 5.66 43.86 -36.82
C PRO A 945 6.33 42.97 -37.88
N ALA A 946 5.55 42.16 -38.58
CA ALA A 946 6.03 41.36 -39.70
C ALA A 946 6.79 42.26 -40.71
N PRO A 947 8.00 41.90 -41.16
CA PRO A 947 8.73 42.71 -42.12
C PRO A 947 8.03 42.67 -43.47
N SER A 948 7.72 43.86 -44.01
CA SER A 948 7.25 44.09 -45.37
C SER A 948 8.26 43.57 -46.40
N GLU A 949 7.77 42.85 -47.41
CA GLU A 949 8.55 42.33 -48.53
C GLU A 949 9.39 43.43 -49.23
N PRO A 950 10.67 43.20 -49.55
CA PRO A 950 11.44 44.13 -50.38
C PRO A 950 11.10 43.93 -51.86
N GLU A 951 10.80 45.04 -52.56
CA GLU A 951 10.70 45.12 -54.02
C GLU A 951 11.98 44.60 -54.71
N ALA A 952 11.80 43.73 -55.70
CA ALA A 952 12.89 43.17 -56.50
C ALA A 952 13.25 44.09 -57.68
N PRO A 953 14.55 44.33 -57.96
CA PRO A 953 14.98 45.06 -59.15
C PRO A 953 15.08 44.13 -60.38
N ARG A 954 14.59 44.60 -61.53
CA ARG A 954 15.02 44.16 -62.88
C ARG A 954 16.35 44.90 -63.20
N PRO A 955 17.27 44.46 -64.11
CA PRO A 955 16.97 43.74 -65.36
C PRO A 955 18.07 42.79 -65.94
N GLN A 956 17.72 42.24 -67.11
CA GLN A 956 18.56 41.88 -68.29
C GLN A 956 19.33 40.56 -68.37
N ALA A 957 19.18 39.97 -69.57
CA ALA A 957 19.53 38.63 -69.98
C ALA A 957 20.82 38.59 -70.79
N PHE A 958 21.61 37.51 -70.69
CA PHE A 958 22.49 37.06 -71.78
C PHE A 958 22.66 35.52 -71.83
N ARG A 959 22.16 34.99 -72.96
CA ARG A 959 22.56 33.87 -73.85
C ARG A 959 23.09 32.52 -73.31
N LYS A 960 22.40 31.48 -73.82
CA LYS A 960 22.63 30.03 -73.81
C LYS A 960 23.93 29.56 -74.48
N GLY A 961 24.44 28.42 -74.02
CA GLY A 961 25.36 27.55 -74.78
C GLY A 961 25.74 26.22 -74.11
N ARG A 962 24.87 25.20 -74.24
CA ARG A 962 25.09 23.72 -74.27
C ARG A 962 25.93 22.99 -73.19
N GLY A 963 25.30 22.00 -72.54
CA GLY A 963 26.00 20.80 -72.05
C GLY A 963 25.36 20.01 -70.90
N SER A 964 24.39 19.14 -71.21
CA SER A 964 24.19 17.79 -70.63
C SER A 964 24.16 17.55 -69.10
N LYS A 965 22.94 17.32 -68.59
CA LYS A 965 22.44 16.25 -67.67
C LYS A 965 21.54 16.80 -66.57
N SER A 966 20.25 16.51 -66.73
CA SER A 966 19.15 16.79 -65.81
C SER A 966 19.14 15.81 -64.62
N LEU A 967 19.29 16.33 -63.41
CA LEU A 967 18.74 15.76 -62.18
C LEU A 967 18.11 16.94 -61.43
N GLY A 968 16.78 16.99 -61.43
CA GLY A 968 15.98 18.03 -60.79
C GLY A 968 15.98 17.91 -59.25
N PRO A 969 15.59 18.98 -58.54
CA PRO A 969 15.69 19.07 -57.10
C PRO A 969 14.51 18.34 -56.41
N LYS A 970 14.81 17.58 -55.35
CA LYS A 970 13.84 16.83 -54.54
C LYS A 970 12.95 17.80 -53.74
N ALA A 971 11.65 17.79 -54.04
CA ALA A 971 10.59 18.39 -53.23
C ALA A 971 10.21 17.47 -52.07
N ALA A 972 9.79 18.05 -50.94
CA ALA A 972 9.33 17.34 -49.76
C ALA A 972 8.05 16.53 -50.04
N ASP A 973 8.07 15.22 -49.76
CA ASP A 973 6.96 14.31 -50.00
C ASP A 973 5.75 14.58 -49.10
N SER A 974 4.69 15.11 -49.70
CA SER A 974 3.37 15.26 -49.09
C SER A 974 2.75 13.90 -48.71
N LEU A 975 1.91 13.86 -47.67
CA LEU A 975 1.24 12.64 -47.22
C LEU A 975 0.39 12.00 -48.33
N SER A 976 -0.26 12.82 -49.15
CA SER A 976 -1.07 12.40 -50.29
C SER A 976 -0.26 11.68 -51.37
N SER A 977 0.99 12.10 -51.62
CA SER A 977 1.87 11.40 -52.56
C SER A 977 2.33 10.03 -52.03
N ARG A 978 2.56 9.88 -50.72
CA ARG A 978 2.84 8.56 -50.10
C ARG A 978 1.66 7.61 -50.15
N LEU A 979 0.44 8.09 -49.89
CA LEU A 979 -0.75 7.24 -49.89
C LEU A 979 -1.14 6.75 -51.29
N LEU A 980 -0.87 7.55 -52.33
CA LEU A 980 -0.96 7.13 -53.73
C LEU A 980 0.10 6.07 -54.08
N GLN A 981 1.34 6.27 -53.60
CA GLN A 981 2.47 5.39 -53.87
C GLN A 981 2.33 4.02 -53.16
N ASP A 982 1.72 4.00 -51.97
CA ASP A 982 1.41 2.80 -51.21
C ASP A 982 0.14 2.07 -51.71
N GLY A 983 -0.51 2.58 -52.78
CA GLY A 983 -1.71 1.98 -53.38
C GLY A 983 -2.95 2.01 -52.49
N ARG A 984 -2.89 2.72 -51.36
CA ARG A 984 -4.00 2.84 -50.39
C ARG A 984 -5.01 3.92 -50.77
N LEU A 985 -4.66 4.77 -51.73
CA LEU A 985 -5.56 5.76 -52.33
C LEU A 985 -5.39 5.70 -53.85
N THR A 986 -6.49 5.77 -54.61
CA THR A 986 -6.44 5.95 -56.06
C THR A 986 -6.54 7.43 -56.41
N HIS A 987 -6.06 7.81 -57.60
CA HIS A 987 -6.13 9.19 -58.09
C HIS A 987 -7.57 9.72 -58.16
N ASP A 988 -8.55 8.87 -58.49
CA ASP A 988 -9.99 9.23 -58.51
C ASP A 988 -10.53 9.51 -57.10
N LEU A 989 -10.15 8.69 -56.11
CA LEU A 989 -10.53 8.90 -54.71
C LEU A 989 -9.94 10.20 -54.14
N LEU A 990 -8.69 10.52 -54.49
CA LEU A 990 -8.04 11.76 -54.07
C LEU A 990 -8.78 12.99 -54.61
N GLN A 991 -9.24 12.94 -55.87
CA GLN A 991 -10.02 14.01 -56.47
C GLN A 991 -11.39 14.18 -55.81
N ARG A 992 -12.08 13.08 -55.47
CA ARG A 992 -13.37 13.15 -54.76
C ARG A 992 -13.22 13.71 -53.35
N LEU A 993 -12.19 13.30 -52.62
CA LEU A 993 -11.86 13.85 -51.29
C LEU A 993 -11.52 15.34 -51.36
N GLN A 994 -10.81 15.78 -52.40
CA GLN A 994 -10.55 17.20 -52.62
C GLN A 994 -11.84 17.98 -52.95
N MET A 995 -12.76 17.39 -53.71
CA MET A 995 -14.07 17.99 -54.02
C MET A 995 -14.96 18.10 -52.78
N GLU A 996 -15.07 17.05 -51.97
CA GLU A 996 -15.81 17.08 -50.69
C GLU A 996 -15.21 18.09 -49.71
N TRP A 997 -13.88 18.18 -49.66
CA TRP A 997 -13.19 19.17 -48.82
C TRP A 997 -13.47 20.61 -49.27
N LEU A 998 -13.56 20.84 -50.59
CA LEU A 998 -13.92 22.14 -51.17
C LEU A 998 -15.40 22.50 -50.95
N GLU A 999 -16.30 21.51 -50.96
CA GLU A 999 -17.71 21.70 -50.64
C GLU A 999 -17.94 22.06 -49.16
N GLN A 1000 -17.14 21.52 -48.24
CA GLN A 1000 -17.22 21.83 -46.81
C GLN A 1000 -16.69 23.23 -46.45
N GLN A 1001 -15.94 23.91 -47.33
CA GLN A 1001 -15.33 25.22 -47.04
C GLN A 1001 -16.12 26.44 -47.53
N ARG A 1002 -17.32 26.30 -48.11
CA ARG A 1002 -18.14 27.48 -48.48
C ARG A 1002 -18.87 28.07 -47.25
N PRO A 1003 -18.75 29.39 -46.95
CA PRO A 1003 -19.48 30.02 -45.85
C PRO A 1003 -20.96 30.29 -46.24
N GLY A 1004 -21.90 30.01 -45.33
CA GLY A 1004 -23.33 29.85 -45.64
C GLY A 1004 -24.24 31.09 -45.69
N GLY A 1005 -25.53 30.84 -45.90
CA GLY A 1005 -26.68 31.76 -45.71
C GLY A 1005 -28.02 31.08 -46.10
N LYS A 1006 -28.93 30.83 -45.13
CA LYS A 1006 -30.25 31.49 -44.89
C LYS A 1006 -31.22 31.44 -46.09
N ALA A 1007 -32.54 31.18 -46.01
CA ALA A 1007 -33.55 30.86 -44.99
C ALA A 1007 -34.85 30.44 -45.75
N GLU A 1008 -35.83 29.83 -45.08
CA GLU A 1008 -37.30 30.11 -45.11
C GLU A 1008 -37.96 30.57 -46.44
N ASN A 1009 -39.09 30.07 -46.94
CA ASN A 1009 -40.44 29.84 -46.37
C ASN A 1009 -41.29 29.21 -47.52
N ASP A 1010 -42.16 28.22 -47.35
CA ASP A 1010 -43.49 28.19 -46.71
C ASP A 1010 -44.65 28.29 -47.74
N GLU A 1011 -45.83 27.83 -47.31
CA GLU A 1011 -47.17 27.87 -47.92
C GLU A 1011 -47.69 26.64 -48.69
N THR A 1012 -48.64 25.90 -48.09
CA THR A 1012 -50.09 26.19 -48.29
C THR A 1012 -51.06 25.33 -47.45
N SER A 1013 -51.87 26.06 -46.66
CA SER A 1013 -53.36 26.03 -46.55
C SER A 1013 -54.16 24.91 -45.81
N THR A 1014 -54.60 25.32 -44.61
CA THR A 1014 -55.99 25.39 -44.07
C THR A 1014 -56.70 24.21 -43.37
N SER A 1015 -56.93 24.45 -42.06
CA SER A 1015 -58.21 24.34 -41.30
C SER A 1015 -58.73 22.93 -40.88
N GLN A 1016 -59.34 22.68 -39.72
CA GLN A 1016 -59.78 23.52 -38.60
C GLN A 1016 -60.13 22.63 -37.37
N SER A 1017 -59.70 23.07 -36.18
CA SER A 1017 -60.52 23.24 -34.97
C SER A 1017 -60.84 22.09 -33.98
N LYS A 1018 -60.60 22.45 -32.70
CA LYS A 1018 -61.36 22.18 -31.45
C LYS A 1018 -61.25 20.79 -30.81
N LYS A 1019 -61.27 20.63 -29.48
CA LYS A 1019 -61.06 21.46 -28.26
C LYS A 1019 -61.34 20.52 -27.06
N LYS A 1020 -60.69 20.81 -25.92
CA LYS A 1020 -61.18 20.66 -24.53
C LYS A 1020 -61.24 19.23 -23.94
N LYS A 1021 -60.51 18.90 -22.87
CA LYS A 1021 -60.48 19.39 -21.45
C LYS A 1021 -61.16 18.34 -20.56
N LYS A 1022 -60.43 17.82 -19.58
CA LYS A 1022 -60.40 18.40 -18.23
C LYS A 1022 -59.14 17.97 -17.50
#